data_AF-A0A940KP00-F1
#
_entry.id   AF-A0A940KP00-F1
#
_cell.length_a   1.000
_cell.length_b   1.000
_cell.length_c   1.000
_cell.angle_alpha   90.00
_cell.angle_beta   90.00
_cell.angle_gamma   90.00
#
_symmetry.space_group_name_H-M   'P 1'
#
loop_
_entity.id
_entity.type
_entity.pdbx_description
1 polymer ?
#
loop_
_entity_poly.entity_id
_entity_poly.type
_entity_poly.pdbx_seq_one_letter_code
_entity_poly.pdbx_strand_id
1 'polypeptide(L)'
;MNRSIRNRKLNRNGIIITAAFLSLHGCLLAQKPVKPKPPLYAESGKLFYTPDSLGNRIPDFSFCGYKSGEQSIPTVPVKIFVPVKSDDATGRIQLAIDYVSKLPVGPDGFRGAVLLAKGTHQIEGTLRIKTDGVVIRGAGMVDGGTILLGKGKDRSTLIIVEGKNDLIASTDTARISDKYVPVNANSFTVNSAKGITKGDKIIVSRPSTREWITALGTEHFGGGITSLGWKPGQRVISWKRTVTNVSGNTITVDVPLTTALDANYGGGNVVKYQWNGQLRNIGIENLQLASTFDATNPKDEAHRWMAITIDNAADAWVRRISFKYFAGSAVALLDNTERITVEDCISTNPVSEIGGERRNTFYTSGQQTLFQRCYAANGVHDFALGFCAPGPNAFVQCESNRPFGFSGGIDSWSSGVLFDIVNVDGQAISLLNRGQDGQGAGWNIANGVLWNCTAARIDCYQPPTAQNWAFGSWSQFAGDGYWGESNNSIQPRSLYYAQLKERIGKAADSRAVVLDIGGEASSSPTVAQATLMTNAAKDPMITLPQFIEAYVKQTPLDPDPRGSKNIDDVAKVTLTSSPKAPLMQIKNGWLLRGDQVVTGKRLSVPWWNGTAKPYALDKASNAITRFVPGRTGKGLTDDLDSVVSSMIRTNTVAVEQNYALWYERRRDDHERIRRMDGDVWAPFYELPFARSGKDTAWDGLSKYDLTKYNHWYWNRLKQFADLADQQGLL
;
A
#
# COMPACT_ATOMS: atom_id res chain seq x y z
N MET A 1 -50.07 39.65 -4.64
CA MET A 1 -50.15 41.13 -4.56
C MET A 1 -51.29 41.51 -3.62
N ASN A 2 -51.07 42.56 -2.82
CA ASN A 2 -52.01 43.28 -1.93
C ASN A 2 -52.31 42.77 -0.51
N ARG A 3 -51.63 43.49 0.41
CA ARG A 3 -51.92 43.91 1.79
C ARG A 3 -53.40 43.97 2.23
N SER A 4 -53.68 43.26 3.33
CA SER A 4 -53.93 43.75 4.70
C SER A 4 -55.08 44.75 5.05
N ILE A 5 -55.79 44.35 6.12
CA ILE A 5 -56.42 45.13 7.22
C ILE A 5 -57.84 45.70 6.97
N ARG A 6 -58.83 45.25 7.79
CA ARG A 6 -59.46 46.06 8.87
C ARG A 6 -60.54 45.30 9.67
N ASN A 7 -60.35 45.37 10.98
CA ASN A 7 -61.24 45.13 12.12
C ASN A 7 -62.74 45.51 11.95
N ARG A 8 -63.62 44.79 12.65
CA ARG A 8 -64.67 45.39 13.51
C ARG A 8 -65.13 44.45 14.64
N LYS A 9 -65.30 45.08 15.80
CA LYS A 9 -65.71 44.61 17.14
C LYS A 9 -67.13 44.00 17.17
N LEU A 10 -67.41 43.16 18.17
CA LEU A 10 -68.52 43.38 19.13
C LEU A 10 -68.43 42.49 20.40
N ASN A 11 -68.46 43.18 21.54
CA ASN A 11 -68.75 42.75 22.92
C ASN A 11 -70.24 42.28 23.01
N ARG A 12 -70.79 41.55 24.01
CA ARG A 12 -70.48 41.36 25.45
C ARG A 12 -71.43 40.29 26.05
N ASN A 13 -71.04 39.78 27.22
CA ASN A 13 -71.85 39.27 28.36
C ASN A 13 -72.23 37.78 28.44
N GLY A 14 -71.65 37.11 29.45
CA GLY A 14 -72.06 35.83 30.03
C GLY A 14 -71.27 35.58 31.32
N ILE A 15 -71.95 35.36 32.43
CA ILE A 15 -71.52 35.47 33.82
C ILE A 15 -71.42 34.06 34.45
N ILE A 16 -70.40 33.81 35.31
CA ILE A 16 -70.30 32.77 36.39
C ILE A 16 -70.13 31.31 35.85
N ILE A 17 -69.16 30.46 36.24
CA ILE A 17 -68.83 29.86 37.56
C ILE A 17 -67.38 29.34 37.53
N THR A 18 -66.60 29.65 38.56
CA THR A 18 -65.27 29.08 38.82
C THR A 18 -65.42 27.76 39.58
N ALA A 19 -65.16 26.62 38.93
CA ALA A 19 -65.00 25.33 39.58
C ALA A 19 -63.55 24.86 39.38
N ALA A 20 -62.77 24.87 40.46
CA ALA A 20 -61.39 24.39 40.47
C ALA A 20 -61.37 22.84 40.46
N PHE A 21 -61.11 22.25 39.29
CA PHE A 21 -60.73 20.84 39.19
C PHE A 21 -59.21 20.73 39.34
N LEU A 22 -58.76 20.27 40.52
CA LEU A 22 -57.40 19.77 40.71
C LEU A 22 -57.26 18.47 39.89
N SER A 23 -56.64 18.57 38.72
CA SER A 23 -56.17 17.39 37.98
C SER A 23 -54.75 17.05 38.47
N LEU A 24 -54.66 16.01 39.31
CA LEU A 24 -53.40 15.33 39.61
C LEU A 24 -52.84 14.77 38.30
N HIS A 25 -51.95 15.52 37.65
CA HIS A 25 -51.09 14.99 36.60
C HIS A 25 -49.95 14.24 37.29
N GLY A 26 -50.11 12.92 37.39
CA GLY A 26 -49.01 12.02 37.68
C GLY A 26 -47.91 12.23 36.65
N CYS A 27 -46.82 12.85 37.07
CA CYS A 27 -45.62 13.03 36.26
C CYS A 27 -44.95 11.65 36.11
N LEU A 28 -45.38 10.88 35.11
CA LEU A 28 -44.61 9.74 34.61
C LEU A 28 -43.33 10.33 34.02
N LEU A 29 -42.25 10.31 34.80
CA LEU A 29 -40.90 10.55 34.31
C LEU A 29 -40.61 9.50 33.23
N ALA A 30 -40.77 9.88 31.96
CA ALA A 30 -40.26 9.11 30.85
C ALA A 30 -38.76 8.91 31.09
N GLN A 31 -38.36 7.68 31.44
CA GLN A 31 -36.95 7.31 31.51
C GLN A 31 -36.33 7.69 30.17
N LYS A 32 -35.31 8.57 30.20
CA LYS A 32 -34.55 8.91 29.00
C LYS A 32 -34.13 7.60 28.34
N PRO A 33 -34.44 7.37 27.05
CA PRO A 33 -34.02 6.16 26.38
C PRO A 33 -32.52 5.99 26.57
N VAL A 34 -32.10 4.80 27.03
CA VAL A 34 -30.70 4.48 27.24
C VAL A 34 -29.99 4.73 25.91
N LYS A 35 -29.03 5.67 25.91
CA LYS A 35 -28.25 5.95 24.70
C LYS A 35 -27.62 4.63 24.23
N PRO A 36 -27.81 4.22 22.96
CA PRO A 36 -27.18 3.01 22.46
C PRO A 36 -25.67 3.12 22.63
N LYS A 37 -25.04 2.05 23.12
CA LYS A 37 -23.59 2.02 23.29
C LYS A 37 -22.92 2.14 21.91
N PRO A 38 -21.87 2.97 21.76
CA PRO A 38 -21.17 3.06 20.49
C PRO A 38 -20.45 1.74 20.17
N PRO A 39 -20.13 1.46 18.89
CA PRO A 39 -19.43 0.26 18.45
C PRO A 39 -18.08 0.04 19.15
N LEU A 40 -17.44 1.14 19.53
CA LEU A 40 -16.22 1.19 20.32
C LEU A 40 -16.22 2.47 21.16
N TYR A 41 -15.79 2.36 22.41
CA TYR A 41 -15.49 3.49 23.28
C TYR A 41 -14.40 3.12 24.28
N ALA A 42 -13.76 4.13 24.85
CA ALA A 42 -12.81 3.96 25.94
C ALA A 42 -13.38 4.49 27.25
N GLU A 43 -13.23 3.72 28.33
CA GLU A 43 -13.62 4.13 29.68
C GLU A 43 -12.55 3.64 30.66
N SER A 44 -12.11 4.51 31.56
CA SER A 44 -11.06 4.21 32.55
C SER A 44 -9.79 3.56 31.96
N GLY A 45 -9.39 3.97 30.75
CA GLY A 45 -8.19 3.48 30.07
C GLY A 45 -8.31 2.09 29.44
N LYS A 46 -9.53 1.54 29.31
CA LYS A 46 -9.82 0.27 28.62
C LYS A 46 -10.76 0.48 27.44
N LEU A 47 -10.61 -0.32 26.40
CA LEU A 47 -11.48 -0.31 25.23
C LEU A 47 -12.65 -1.27 25.45
N PHE A 48 -13.85 -0.81 25.10
CA PHE A 48 -15.08 -1.59 25.14
C PHE A 48 -15.65 -1.69 23.74
N TYR A 49 -15.87 -2.93 23.29
CA TYR A 49 -16.40 -3.24 21.96
C TYR A 49 -17.86 -3.64 22.09
N THR A 50 -18.72 -3.03 21.27
CA THR A 50 -20.13 -3.39 21.14
C THR A 50 -20.32 -4.09 19.80
N PRO A 51 -20.38 -5.43 19.74
CA PRO A 51 -20.65 -6.14 18.51
C PRO A 51 -22.03 -5.79 17.95
N ASP A 52 -22.19 -5.86 16.63
CA ASP A 52 -23.51 -5.79 16.00
C ASP A 52 -24.32 -7.07 16.25
N SER A 53 -25.54 -7.13 15.71
CA SER A 53 -26.45 -8.28 15.88
C SER A 53 -25.93 -9.59 15.27
N LEU A 54 -24.94 -9.54 14.38
CA LEU A 54 -24.28 -10.71 13.79
C LEU A 54 -22.94 -11.03 14.46
N GLY A 55 -22.54 -10.24 15.48
CA GLY A 55 -21.30 -10.40 16.23
C GLY A 55 -20.09 -9.69 15.61
N ASN A 56 -20.27 -8.90 14.55
CA ASN A 56 -19.17 -8.13 13.97
C ASN A 56 -18.73 -7.03 14.93
N ARG A 57 -17.42 -6.83 15.04
CA ARG A 57 -16.83 -5.72 15.79
C ARG A 57 -15.67 -5.09 15.04
N ILE A 58 -15.27 -3.90 15.48
CA ILE A 58 -14.08 -3.20 14.98
C ILE A 58 -12.85 -4.13 15.04
N PRO A 59 -12.07 -4.26 13.94
CA PRO A 59 -10.89 -5.10 13.89
C PRO A 59 -9.83 -4.72 14.93
N ASP A 60 -9.04 -5.72 15.35
CA ASP A 60 -7.83 -5.53 16.15
C ASP A 60 -6.65 -5.20 15.24
N PHE A 61 -6.25 -3.93 15.22
CA PHE A 61 -5.15 -3.43 14.40
C PHE A 61 -3.79 -3.60 15.07
N SER A 62 -3.74 -4.03 16.34
CA SER A 62 -2.48 -4.18 17.07
C SER A 62 -1.56 -5.26 16.51
N PHE A 63 -2.06 -6.13 15.64
CA PHE A 63 -1.29 -7.12 14.90
C PHE A 63 -0.55 -6.56 13.67
N CYS A 64 -0.71 -5.27 13.35
CA CYS A 64 0.06 -4.61 12.29
C CYS A 64 1.52 -4.38 12.72
N GLY A 65 2.44 -4.54 11.77
CA GLY A 65 3.85 -4.20 11.91
C GLY A 65 4.77 -5.41 12.11
N TYR A 66 6.07 -5.13 12.17
CA TYR A 66 7.15 -6.08 12.41
C TYR A 66 6.81 -7.04 13.56
N LYS A 67 6.91 -8.36 13.29
CA LYS A 67 6.55 -9.43 14.26
C LYS A 67 5.17 -9.23 14.90
N SER A 68 4.19 -8.82 14.09
CA SER A 68 2.81 -8.52 14.51
C SER A 68 2.75 -7.46 15.61
N GLY A 69 3.70 -6.53 15.65
CA GLY A 69 3.81 -5.54 16.71
C GLY A 69 4.17 -6.13 18.08
N GLU A 70 4.53 -7.41 18.22
CA GLU A 70 4.89 -8.02 19.51
C GLU A 70 6.27 -7.59 19.98
N GLN A 71 7.20 -7.40 19.03
CA GLN A 71 8.60 -7.08 19.30
C GLN A 71 8.95 -5.71 18.70
N SER A 72 9.82 -4.97 19.39
CA SER A 72 10.44 -3.77 18.84
C SER A 72 11.41 -4.12 17.71
N ILE A 73 11.60 -3.21 16.76
CA ILE A 73 12.57 -3.39 15.68
C ILE A 73 13.99 -3.38 16.28
N PRO A 74 14.80 -4.43 16.08
CA PRO A 74 16.11 -4.56 16.71
C PRO A 74 17.16 -3.63 16.07
N THR A 75 18.31 -3.48 16.74
CA THR A 75 19.53 -2.93 16.14
C THR A 75 20.47 -4.08 15.82
N VAL A 76 20.60 -4.42 14.54
CA VAL A 76 21.39 -5.58 14.08
C VAL A 76 22.88 -5.23 14.00
N PRO A 77 23.81 -6.06 14.52
CA PRO A 77 25.25 -5.78 14.45
C PRO A 77 25.79 -5.64 13.02
N VAL A 78 26.70 -4.69 12.82
CA VAL A 78 27.38 -4.47 11.54
C VAL A 78 28.38 -5.59 11.26
N LYS A 79 28.36 -6.15 10.04
CA LYS A 79 29.29 -7.20 9.61
C LYS A 79 30.21 -6.77 8.48
N ILE A 80 29.79 -5.77 7.70
CA ILE A 80 30.58 -5.22 6.62
C ILE A 80 30.33 -3.71 6.48
N PHE A 81 31.40 -2.98 6.20
CA PHE A 81 31.40 -1.54 5.98
C PHE A 81 31.72 -1.22 4.51
N VAL A 82 30.97 -0.29 3.92
CA VAL A 82 31.14 0.18 2.55
C VAL A 82 31.51 1.67 2.58
N PRO A 83 32.78 2.05 2.30
CA PRO A 83 33.19 3.43 2.18
C PRO A 83 32.60 4.08 0.91
N VAL A 84 32.38 5.40 0.96
CA VAL A 84 32.00 6.19 -0.21
C VAL A 84 33.16 6.26 -1.20
N LYS A 85 32.84 6.09 -2.49
CA LYS A 85 33.73 6.36 -3.62
C LYS A 85 32.97 7.15 -4.69
N SER A 86 33.71 7.73 -5.65
CA SER A 86 33.15 8.62 -6.67
C SER A 86 32.50 7.88 -7.86
N ASP A 87 32.77 6.59 -8.00
CA ASP A 87 32.25 5.69 -9.04
C ASP A 87 30.88 5.10 -8.70
N ASP A 88 30.31 4.32 -9.62
CA ASP A 88 29.07 3.58 -9.38
C ASP A 88 29.26 2.55 -8.25
N ALA A 89 28.52 2.74 -7.16
CA ALA A 89 28.56 1.90 -5.98
C ALA A 89 27.65 0.67 -6.09
N THR A 90 26.87 0.51 -7.17
CA THR A 90 25.92 -0.60 -7.34
C THR A 90 26.57 -1.95 -7.07
N GLY A 91 27.64 -2.28 -7.79
CA GLY A 91 28.33 -3.56 -7.64
C GLY A 91 28.96 -3.74 -6.26
N ARG A 92 29.54 -2.68 -5.69
CA ARG A 92 30.19 -2.72 -4.38
C ARG A 92 29.20 -2.98 -3.25
N ILE A 93 28.06 -2.29 -3.26
CA ILE A 93 27.02 -2.48 -2.24
C ILE A 93 26.32 -3.83 -2.44
N GLN A 94 26.07 -4.27 -3.67
CA GLN A 94 25.52 -5.59 -3.93
C GLN A 94 26.47 -6.70 -3.41
N LEU A 95 27.78 -6.57 -3.61
CA LEU A 95 28.76 -7.50 -3.05
C LEU A 95 28.74 -7.52 -1.51
N ALA A 96 28.50 -6.38 -0.87
CA ALA A 96 28.37 -6.33 0.59
C ALA A 96 27.08 -7.03 1.07
N ILE A 97 25.96 -6.84 0.36
CA ILE A 97 24.71 -7.57 0.61
C ILE A 97 24.92 -9.08 0.42
N ASP A 98 25.58 -9.49 -0.66
CA ASP A 98 25.86 -10.89 -0.98
C ASP A 98 26.82 -11.53 0.04
N TYR A 99 27.80 -10.76 0.55
CA TYR A 99 28.68 -11.19 1.62
C TYR A 99 27.90 -11.48 2.90
N VAL A 100 27.05 -10.55 3.35
CA VAL A 100 26.22 -10.75 4.56
C VAL A 100 25.25 -11.92 4.34
N SER A 101 24.69 -12.05 3.15
CA SER A 101 23.78 -13.16 2.79
C SER A 101 24.44 -14.55 2.95
N LYS A 102 25.77 -14.63 2.86
CA LYS A 102 26.53 -15.89 3.04
C LYS A 102 26.91 -16.19 4.49
N LEU A 103 26.80 -15.21 5.40
CA LEU A 103 27.11 -15.44 6.82
C LEU A 103 26.05 -16.35 7.46
N PRO A 104 26.40 -17.18 8.47
CA PRO A 104 25.42 -17.98 9.20
C PRO A 104 24.31 -17.10 9.79
N VAL A 105 23.08 -17.63 9.81
CA VAL A 105 21.95 -16.97 10.49
C VAL A 105 22.16 -17.11 12.00
N GLY A 106 22.11 -15.99 12.72
CA GLY A 106 22.16 -15.94 14.17
C GLY A 106 20.89 -16.47 14.84
N PRO A 107 20.90 -16.66 16.17
CA PRO A 107 19.74 -17.15 16.93
C PRO A 107 18.57 -16.15 16.93
N ASP A 108 18.85 -14.87 16.65
CA ASP A 108 17.88 -13.79 16.47
C ASP A 108 17.27 -13.75 15.04
N GLY A 109 17.72 -14.64 14.16
CA GLY A 109 17.28 -14.72 12.77
C GLY A 109 17.95 -13.70 11.84
N PHE A 110 19.06 -13.08 12.27
CA PHE A 110 19.83 -12.13 11.47
C PHE A 110 21.21 -12.68 11.11
N ARG A 111 21.67 -12.33 9.90
CA ARG A 111 23.05 -12.56 9.44
C ARG A 111 23.94 -11.36 9.76
N GLY A 112 23.37 -10.16 9.67
CA GLY A 112 24.06 -8.92 10.02
C GLY A 112 23.59 -7.71 9.22
N ALA A 113 24.20 -6.56 9.51
CA ALA A 113 23.99 -5.33 8.77
C ALA A 113 25.17 -5.00 7.83
N VAL A 114 24.83 -4.52 6.63
CA VAL A 114 25.69 -3.78 5.73
C VAL A 114 25.63 -2.31 6.14
N LEU A 115 26.75 -1.76 6.62
CA LEU A 115 26.84 -0.36 6.96
C LEU A 115 27.43 0.44 5.82
N LEU A 116 26.71 1.46 5.38
CA LEU A 116 27.14 2.40 4.37
C LEU A 116 27.70 3.66 5.02
N ALA A 117 28.89 4.08 4.60
CA ALA A 117 29.52 5.30 5.10
C ALA A 117 28.68 6.56 4.82
N LYS A 118 28.90 7.61 5.62
CA LYS A 118 28.37 8.96 5.37
C LYS A 118 28.84 9.48 4.01
N GLY A 119 27.97 10.24 3.34
CA GLY A 119 28.20 10.78 1.99
C GLY A 119 27.35 10.11 0.92
N THR A 120 27.61 10.45 -0.34
CA THR A 120 26.77 10.06 -1.49
C THR A 120 27.35 8.85 -2.21
N HIS A 121 26.60 7.74 -2.23
CA HIS A 121 26.85 6.57 -3.07
C HIS A 121 25.99 6.68 -4.33
N GLN A 122 26.63 6.66 -5.50
CA GLN A 122 25.94 6.70 -6.78
C GLN A 122 25.48 5.29 -7.16
N ILE A 123 24.22 5.13 -7.57
CA ILE A 123 23.65 3.82 -7.91
C ILE A 123 23.10 3.87 -9.34
N GLU A 124 23.81 3.31 -10.30
CA GLU A 124 23.35 3.19 -11.69
C GLU A 124 22.46 1.96 -11.94
N GLY A 125 22.57 0.91 -11.11
CA GLY A 125 21.71 -0.28 -11.18
C GLY A 125 20.63 -0.32 -10.10
N THR A 126 20.37 -1.50 -9.54
CA THR A 126 19.38 -1.74 -8.50
C THR A 126 20.00 -2.63 -7.43
N LEU A 127 19.79 -2.30 -6.16
CA LEU A 127 20.23 -3.12 -5.03
C LEU A 127 19.16 -4.15 -4.70
N ARG A 128 19.53 -5.43 -4.59
CA ARG A 128 18.60 -6.54 -4.36
C ARG A 128 18.94 -7.29 -3.09
N ILE A 129 17.93 -7.48 -2.23
CA ILE A 129 18.00 -8.36 -1.07
C ILE A 129 17.16 -9.60 -1.35
N LYS A 130 17.81 -10.77 -1.37
CA LYS A 130 17.20 -12.06 -1.75
C LYS A 130 17.36 -13.15 -0.68
N THR A 131 17.81 -12.78 0.52
CA THR A 131 18.15 -13.71 1.61
C THR A 131 17.72 -13.13 2.95
N ASP A 132 17.24 -14.00 3.84
CA ASP A 132 16.81 -13.66 5.20
C ASP A 132 17.92 -13.00 6.04
N GLY A 133 17.49 -12.17 6.99
CA GLY A 133 18.34 -11.68 8.07
C GLY A 133 19.35 -10.62 7.64
N VAL A 134 19.11 -9.93 6.52
CA VAL A 134 20.01 -8.91 5.99
C VAL A 134 19.44 -7.51 6.24
N VAL A 135 20.28 -6.63 6.79
CA VAL A 135 19.94 -5.22 7.00
C VAL A 135 20.86 -4.32 6.20
N ILE A 136 20.31 -3.32 5.51
CA ILE A 136 21.06 -2.19 4.93
C ILE A 136 20.90 -1.00 5.87
N ARG A 137 22.01 -0.47 6.39
CA ARG A 137 22.04 0.65 7.32
C ARG A 137 22.90 1.79 6.77
N GLY A 138 22.37 3.00 6.76
CA GLY A 138 23.15 4.23 6.57
C GLY A 138 23.52 4.92 7.88
N ALA A 139 24.13 6.09 7.76
CA ALA A 139 24.61 6.89 8.88
C ALA A 139 23.75 8.16 9.15
N GLY A 140 22.52 8.22 8.64
CA GLY A 140 21.57 9.30 8.92
C GLY A 140 20.60 9.58 7.77
N MET A 141 19.37 9.99 8.11
CA MET A 141 18.33 10.41 7.15
C MET A 141 18.25 11.93 6.91
N VAL A 142 19.06 12.71 7.63
CA VAL A 142 19.15 14.17 7.55
C VAL A 142 20.57 14.59 7.15
N ASP A 143 20.81 15.90 7.03
CA ASP A 143 22.06 16.49 6.54
C ASP A 143 23.33 15.86 7.14
N GLY A 144 24.27 15.52 6.26
CA GLY A 144 25.52 14.83 6.62
C GLY A 144 25.41 13.31 6.80
N GLY A 145 24.22 12.72 6.52
CA GLY A 145 23.97 11.28 6.53
C GLY A 145 24.46 10.53 5.29
N THR A 146 23.92 9.34 5.06
CA THR A 146 24.23 8.52 3.87
C THR A 146 23.18 8.74 2.80
N ILE A 147 23.59 9.09 1.58
CA ILE A 147 22.71 9.27 0.43
C ILE A 147 22.95 8.14 -0.56
N LEU A 148 21.89 7.41 -0.93
CA LEU A 148 21.88 6.58 -2.14
C LEU A 148 21.22 7.37 -3.27
N LEU A 149 22.05 7.83 -4.21
CA LEU A 149 21.61 8.61 -5.36
C LEU A 149 21.43 7.69 -6.58
N GLY A 150 20.18 7.31 -6.85
CA GLY A 150 19.79 6.57 -8.03
C GLY A 150 20.00 7.39 -9.30
N LYS A 151 20.97 6.99 -10.13
CA LYS A 151 21.32 7.60 -11.41
C LYS A 151 20.70 6.84 -12.58
N GLY A 152 20.79 7.45 -13.76
CA GLY A 152 20.39 6.86 -15.03
C GLY A 152 18.96 7.20 -15.43
N LYS A 153 18.58 6.74 -16.63
CA LYS A 153 17.27 6.97 -17.24
C LYS A 153 16.34 5.76 -17.18
N ASP A 154 16.71 4.79 -16.35
CA ASP A 154 15.93 3.59 -16.14
C ASP A 154 14.84 3.85 -15.08
N ARG A 155 13.68 3.24 -15.28
CA ARG A 155 12.51 3.36 -14.40
C ARG A 155 12.50 2.36 -13.25
N SER A 156 13.55 1.57 -13.11
CA SER A 156 13.70 0.53 -12.10
C SER A 156 13.65 1.07 -10.66
N THR A 157 13.20 0.22 -9.75
CA THR A 157 13.27 0.46 -8.31
C THR A 157 14.73 0.59 -7.85
N LEU A 158 15.01 1.48 -6.90
CA LEU A 158 16.37 1.64 -6.33
C LEU A 158 16.78 0.45 -5.44
N ILE A 159 15.93 0.05 -4.49
CA ILE A 159 16.15 -1.11 -3.61
C ILE A 159 14.96 -2.08 -3.70
N ILE A 160 15.23 -3.34 -4.01
CA ILE A 160 14.21 -4.39 -4.09
C ILE A 160 14.48 -5.46 -3.03
N VAL A 161 13.48 -5.76 -2.20
CA VAL A 161 13.44 -7.00 -1.42
C VAL A 161 12.57 -7.98 -2.18
N GLU A 162 13.20 -9.06 -2.65
CA GLU A 162 12.61 -10.00 -3.61
C GLU A 162 12.77 -11.43 -3.09
N GLY A 163 11.77 -11.90 -2.33
CA GLY A 163 11.63 -13.32 -2.06
C GLY A 163 11.15 -14.10 -3.30
N LYS A 164 11.12 -15.42 -3.19
CA LYS A 164 10.58 -16.28 -4.26
C LYS A 164 9.13 -16.60 -3.97
N ASN A 165 8.26 -16.44 -4.96
CA ASN A 165 6.88 -16.91 -4.87
C ASN A 165 6.80 -18.41 -5.21
N ASP A 166 7.37 -19.25 -4.35
CA ASP A 166 7.32 -20.72 -4.41
C ASP A 166 6.32 -21.29 -3.39
N LEU A 167 5.25 -20.54 -3.10
CA LEU A 167 4.17 -20.98 -2.24
C LEU A 167 3.50 -22.23 -2.83
N ILE A 168 3.43 -23.29 -2.03
CA ILE A 168 2.74 -24.53 -2.38
C ILE A 168 1.54 -24.68 -1.43
N ALA A 169 0.34 -24.53 -1.96
CA ALA A 169 -0.90 -24.80 -1.25
C ALA A 169 -1.27 -26.29 -1.37
N SER A 170 -1.81 -26.86 -0.29
CA SER A 170 -2.38 -28.21 -0.30
C SER A 170 -3.60 -28.28 -1.21
N THR A 171 -3.81 -29.43 -1.85
CA THR A 171 -5.05 -29.73 -2.57
C THR A 171 -6.22 -30.01 -1.61
N ASP A 172 -5.91 -30.41 -0.37
CA ASP A 172 -6.92 -30.66 0.66
C ASP A 172 -7.50 -29.32 1.13
N THR A 173 -8.77 -29.11 0.81
CA THR A 173 -9.52 -27.90 1.17
C THR A 173 -10.55 -28.22 2.25
N ALA A 174 -10.40 -27.60 3.41
CA ALA A 174 -11.41 -27.63 4.46
C ALA A 174 -12.38 -26.46 4.25
N ARG A 175 -13.69 -26.75 4.20
CA ARG A 175 -14.74 -25.72 4.05
C ARG A 175 -15.21 -25.28 5.42
N ILE A 176 -15.35 -23.98 5.63
CA ILE A 176 -15.94 -23.44 6.85
C ILE A 176 -17.43 -23.81 6.86
N SER A 177 -17.87 -24.43 7.96
CA SER A 177 -19.23 -24.94 8.15
C SER A 177 -20.13 -24.01 8.96
N ASP A 178 -19.57 -22.97 9.58
CA ASP A 178 -20.36 -21.94 10.25
C ASP A 178 -21.26 -21.24 9.23
N LYS A 179 -22.49 -20.92 9.63
CA LYS A 179 -23.39 -20.09 8.80
C LYS A 179 -22.83 -18.68 8.64
N TYR A 180 -22.16 -18.17 9.68
CA TYR A 180 -21.58 -16.85 9.72
C TYR A 180 -20.36 -16.83 10.64
N VAL A 181 -19.23 -16.33 10.15
CA VAL A 181 -18.03 -16.01 10.93
C VAL A 181 -17.89 -14.48 10.97
N PRO A 182 -17.99 -13.83 12.14
CA PRO A 182 -18.03 -12.37 12.22
C PRO A 182 -16.69 -11.69 11.94
N VAL A 183 -16.74 -10.41 11.59
CA VAL A 183 -15.56 -9.53 11.53
C VAL A 183 -14.88 -9.53 12.90
N ASN A 184 -13.55 -9.67 12.87
CA ASN A 184 -12.67 -9.83 14.04
C ASN A 184 -12.82 -11.16 14.78
N ALA A 185 -13.43 -12.19 14.18
CA ALA A 185 -13.31 -13.55 14.68
C ALA A 185 -11.89 -14.11 14.43
N ASN A 186 -11.37 -14.86 15.39
CA ASN A 186 -10.12 -15.62 15.27
C ASN A 186 -10.35 -17.14 15.39
N SER A 187 -11.59 -17.59 15.37
CA SER A 187 -11.95 -19.00 15.44
C SER A 187 -13.16 -19.29 14.56
N PHE A 188 -13.14 -20.44 13.89
CA PHE A 188 -14.21 -20.92 13.02
C PHE A 188 -14.19 -22.45 12.94
N THR A 189 -15.31 -23.05 12.59
CA THR A 189 -15.51 -24.50 12.44
C THR A 189 -15.44 -24.88 10.98
N VAL A 190 -14.72 -25.95 10.67
CA VAL A 190 -14.65 -26.53 9.33
C VAL A 190 -15.37 -27.88 9.25
N ASN A 191 -15.71 -28.32 8.05
CA ASN A 191 -16.28 -29.65 7.83
C ASN A 191 -15.35 -30.80 8.29
N SER A 192 -14.03 -30.60 8.18
CA SER A 192 -13.01 -31.52 8.67
C SER A 192 -11.71 -30.77 8.93
N ALA A 193 -11.21 -30.82 10.18
CA ALA A 193 -9.88 -30.30 10.53
C ALA A 193 -8.78 -31.39 10.42
N LYS A 194 -9.08 -32.55 9.82
CA LYS A 194 -8.12 -33.66 9.68
C LYS A 194 -6.84 -33.19 8.98
N GLY A 195 -5.69 -33.40 9.60
CA GLY A 195 -4.39 -33.01 9.06
C GLY A 195 -3.99 -31.55 9.31
N ILE A 196 -4.84 -30.76 9.97
CA ILE A 196 -4.54 -29.41 10.45
C ILE A 196 -4.23 -29.49 11.94
N THR A 197 -3.10 -28.90 12.34
CA THR A 197 -2.58 -28.93 13.71
C THR A 197 -2.03 -27.56 14.12
N LYS A 198 -1.84 -27.34 15.42
CA LYS A 198 -1.20 -26.12 15.94
C LYS A 198 0.17 -25.91 15.30
N GLY A 199 0.44 -24.69 14.85
CA GLY A 199 1.67 -24.30 14.16
C GLY A 199 1.60 -24.35 12.64
N ASP A 200 0.60 -25.05 12.08
CA ASP A 200 0.40 -25.08 10.62
C ASP A 200 0.13 -23.68 10.07
N LYS A 201 0.70 -23.42 8.89
CA LYS A 201 0.42 -22.22 8.09
C LYS A 201 -0.75 -22.50 7.17
N ILE A 202 -1.77 -21.65 7.23
CA ILE A 202 -2.99 -21.78 6.44
C ILE A 202 -3.33 -20.49 5.69
N ILE A 203 -3.95 -20.64 4.53
CA ILE A 203 -4.65 -19.55 3.84
C ILE A 203 -6.13 -19.73 4.15
N VAL A 204 -6.74 -18.69 4.72
CA VAL A 204 -8.19 -18.57 4.85
C VAL A 204 -8.65 -17.67 3.71
N SER A 205 -9.54 -18.16 2.86
CA SER A 205 -10.03 -17.41 1.70
C SER A 205 -11.53 -17.19 1.74
N ARG A 206 -11.93 -15.95 1.46
CA ARG A 206 -13.32 -15.57 1.20
C ARG A 206 -13.56 -15.54 -0.31
N PRO A 207 -14.49 -16.34 -0.86
CA PRO A 207 -14.79 -16.32 -2.28
C PRO A 207 -15.49 -15.01 -2.69
N SER A 208 -15.37 -14.67 -3.97
CA SER A 208 -16.11 -13.58 -4.61
C SER A 208 -17.21 -14.19 -5.48
N THR A 209 -18.34 -14.59 -4.88
CA THR A 209 -19.44 -15.23 -5.63
C THR A 209 -20.28 -14.22 -6.39
N ARG A 210 -21.15 -14.69 -7.31
CA ARG A 210 -22.07 -13.83 -8.05
C ARG A 210 -23.02 -13.11 -7.09
N GLU A 211 -23.58 -13.84 -6.14
CA GLU A 211 -24.56 -13.36 -5.16
C GLU A 211 -23.99 -12.21 -4.32
N TRP A 212 -22.71 -12.31 -3.93
CA TRP A 212 -22.05 -11.21 -3.22
C TRP A 212 -21.84 -9.99 -4.10
N ILE A 213 -21.41 -10.19 -5.35
CA ILE A 213 -21.21 -9.09 -6.31
C ILE A 213 -22.54 -8.38 -6.59
N THR A 214 -23.65 -9.13 -6.73
CA THR A 214 -25.01 -8.60 -6.85
C THR A 214 -25.39 -7.79 -5.61
N ALA A 215 -25.17 -8.33 -4.41
CA ALA A 215 -25.46 -7.64 -3.16
C ALA A 215 -24.68 -6.32 -3.00
N LEU A 216 -23.46 -6.25 -3.55
CA LEU A 216 -22.64 -5.05 -3.57
C LEU A 216 -23.02 -4.03 -4.64
N GLY A 217 -23.84 -4.42 -5.63
CA GLY A 217 -24.15 -3.58 -6.80
C GLY A 217 -22.93 -3.31 -7.69
N THR A 218 -21.98 -4.24 -7.78
CA THR A 218 -20.70 -4.06 -8.50
C THR A 218 -20.63 -4.80 -9.84
N GLU A 219 -21.75 -5.39 -10.28
CA GLU A 219 -21.85 -6.11 -11.56
C GLU A 219 -21.76 -5.18 -12.77
N HIS A 220 -22.16 -3.91 -12.57
CA HIS A 220 -22.20 -2.88 -13.59
C HIS A 220 -22.07 -1.49 -12.92
N PHE A 221 -21.29 -0.59 -13.53
CA PHE A 221 -21.05 0.77 -13.04
C PHE A 221 -21.68 1.88 -13.92
N GLY A 222 -22.62 1.52 -14.79
CA GLY A 222 -23.31 2.47 -15.68
C GLY A 222 -22.75 2.55 -17.10
N GLY A 223 -23.47 3.25 -17.99
CA GLY A 223 -23.09 3.46 -19.39
C GLY A 223 -23.26 2.24 -20.30
N GLY A 224 -23.98 1.19 -19.87
CA GLY A 224 -24.14 -0.06 -20.64
C GLY A 224 -22.88 -0.94 -20.72
N ILE A 225 -21.75 -0.49 -20.15
CA ILE A 225 -20.47 -1.20 -20.13
C ILE A 225 -20.38 -2.11 -18.91
N THR A 226 -20.28 -3.42 -19.14
CA THR A 226 -20.16 -4.43 -18.07
C THR A 226 -18.75 -5.01 -17.95
N SER A 227 -17.81 -4.64 -18.82
CA SER A 227 -16.43 -5.15 -18.84
C SER A 227 -15.64 -4.77 -17.59
N LEU A 228 -15.94 -3.60 -16.99
CA LEU A 228 -15.34 -3.11 -15.74
C LEU A 228 -16.08 -3.60 -14.48
N GLY A 229 -17.27 -4.18 -14.63
CA GLY A 229 -18.00 -4.77 -13.51
C GLY A 229 -17.29 -6.00 -12.96
N TRP A 230 -17.38 -6.23 -11.65
CA TRP A 230 -16.74 -7.35 -10.98
C TRP A 230 -17.29 -8.68 -11.50
N LYS A 231 -16.42 -9.70 -11.61
CA LYS A 231 -16.80 -11.06 -12.00
C LYS A 231 -16.50 -12.06 -10.87
N PRO A 232 -17.28 -13.16 -10.80
CA PRO A 232 -17.03 -14.20 -9.81
C PRO A 232 -15.58 -14.70 -9.82
N GLY A 233 -15.02 -14.92 -8.63
CA GLY A 233 -13.65 -15.40 -8.44
C GLY A 233 -12.54 -14.36 -8.63
N GLN A 234 -12.85 -13.11 -9.00
CA GLN A 234 -11.80 -12.11 -9.24
C GLN A 234 -11.41 -11.29 -8.01
N ARG A 235 -12.30 -11.12 -7.02
CA ARG A 235 -12.05 -10.34 -5.79
C ARG A 235 -11.97 -11.25 -4.55
N VAL A 236 -11.21 -12.34 -4.66
CA VAL A 236 -11.00 -13.28 -3.55
C VAL A 236 -10.10 -12.62 -2.50
N ILE A 237 -10.57 -12.56 -1.26
CA ILE A 237 -9.76 -12.04 -0.14
C ILE A 237 -9.09 -13.23 0.53
N SER A 238 -7.78 -13.16 0.74
CA SER A 238 -7.00 -14.27 1.31
C SER A 238 -6.10 -13.81 2.45
N TRP A 239 -6.31 -14.40 3.63
CA TRP A 239 -5.52 -14.14 4.83
C TRP A 239 -4.53 -15.28 5.06
N LYS A 240 -3.27 -14.94 5.30
CA LYS A 240 -2.25 -15.90 5.72
C LYS A 240 -2.25 -15.93 7.24
N ARG A 241 -2.43 -17.11 7.83
CA ARG A 241 -2.61 -17.30 9.28
C ARG A 241 -1.80 -18.47 9.79
N THR A 242 -1.49 -18.42 11.08
CA THR A 242 -0.92 -19.55 11.83
C THR A 242 -2.00 -20.14 12.72
N VAL A 243 -2.16 -21.46 12.68
CA VAL A 243 -3.08 -22.15 13.58
C VAL A 243 -2.51 -22.13 15.00
N THR A 244 -3.26 -21.56 15.95
CA THR A 244 -2.86 -21.48 17.37
C THR A 244 -3.48 -22.59 18.20
N ASN A 245 -4.64 -23.11 17.79
CA ASN A 245 -5.32 -24.23 18.44
C ASN A 245 -6.23 -24.97 17.45
N VAL A 246 -6.44 -26.27 17.71
CA VAL A 246 -7.44 -27.10 17.03
C VAL A 246 -8.19 -27.90 18.10
N SER A 247 -9.51 -27.75 18.14
CA SER A 247 -10.40 -28.46 19.06
C SER A 247 -11.55 -29.10 18.28
N GLY A 248 -11.47 -30.41 18.07
CA GLY A 248 -12.36 -31.10 17.13
C GLY A 248 -12.19 -30.52 15.72
N ASN A 249 -13.27 -29.97 15.17
CA ASN A 249 -13.29 -29.30 13.87
C ASN A 249 -13.17 -27.77 13.95
N THR A 250 -13.00 -27.20 15.15
CA THR A 250 -12.82 -25.77 15.34
C THR A 250 -11.34 -25.43 15.29
N ILE A 251 -10.99 -24.48 14.42
CA ILE A 251 -9.63 -23.96 14.22
C ILE A 251 -9.59 -22.55 14.81
N THR A 252 -8.58 -22.28 15.64
CA THR A 252 -8.24 -20.93 16.10
C THR A 252 -6.95 -20.45 15.43
N VAL A 253 -6.94 -19.19 15.00
CA VAL A 253 -5.80 -18.55 14.30
C VAL A 253 -5.17 -17.44 15.14
N ASP A 254 -3.94 -17.07 14.78
CA ASP A 254 -3.14 -16.03 15.42
C ASP A 254 -3.74 -14.63 15.29
N VAL A 255 -4.21 -14.27 14.10
CA VAL A 255 -4.74 -12.92 13.80
C VAL A 255 -6.21 -13.01 13.37
N PRO A 256 -7.11 -12.17 13.93
CA PRO A 256 -8.50 -12.13 13.51
C PRO A 256 -8.71 -11.86 12.01
N LEU A 257 -9.87 -12.27 11.49
CA LEU A 257 -10.27 -12.02 10.11
C LEU A 257 -10.94 -10.65 9.99
N THR A 258 -10.63 -9.92 8.92
CA THR A 258 -11.08 -8.52 8.73
C THR A 258 -12.29 -8.36 7.82
N THR A 259 -12.87 -9.47 7.36
CA THR A 259 -14.15 -9.50 6.64
C THR A 259 -14.90 -10.74 7.07
N ALA A 260 -16.21 -10.60 7.28
CA ALA A 260 -17.05 -11.72 7.65
C ALA A 260 -17.11 -12.79 6.55
N LEU A 261 -17.25 -14.05 6.97
CA LEU A 261 -17.48 -15.19 6.10
C LEU A 261 -18.94 -15.62 6.27
N ASP A 262 -19.77 -15.34 5.27
CA ASP A 262 -21.20 -15.63 5.27
C ASP A 262 -21.49 -16.75 4.27
N ALA A 263 -22.17 -17.81 4.72
CA ALA A 263 -22.52 -18.95 3.89
C ALA A 263 -23.38 -18.56 2.66
N ASN A 264 -24.17 -17.48 2.74
CA ASN A 264 -24.96 -16.95 1.62
C ASN A 264 -24.08 -16.45 0.46
N TYR A 265 -22.83 -16.09 0.77
CA TYR A 265 -21.85 -15.56 -0.17
C TYR A 265 -20.68 -16.52 -0.40
N GLY A 266 -20.90 -17.81 -0.15
CA GLY A 266 -19.94 -18.89 -0.36
C GLY A 266 -19.09 -19.26 0.87
N GLY A 267 -19.31 -18.61 2.01
CA GLY A 267 -18.62 -18.92 3.27
C GLY A 267 -17.12 -18.64 3.19
N GLY A 268 -16.31 -19.65 3.51
CA GLY A 268 -14.85 -19.56 3.37
C GLY A 268 -14.19 -20.93 3.28
N ASN A 269 -12.96 -20.92 2.77
CA ASN A 269 -12.14 -22.11 2.58
C ASN A 269 -10.81 -21.97 3.32
N VAL A 270 -10.28 -23.09 3.77
CA VAL A 270 -9.00 -23.20 4.47
C VAL A 270 -8.12 -24.20 3.76
N VAL A 271 -6.92 -23.78 3.40
CA VAL A 271 -5.88 -24.65 2.81
C VAL A 271 -4.58 -24.48 3.57
N LYS A 272 -3.88 -25.59 3.85
CA LYS A 272 -2.50 -25.53 4.35
C LYS A 272 -1.58 -25.06 3.24
N TYR A 273 -0.49 -24.38 3.60
CA TYR A 273 0.55 -24.03 2.64
C TYR A 273 1.96 -24.14 3.23
N GLN A 274 2.93 -24.26 2.36
CA GLN A 274 4.36 -24.09 2.65
C GLN A 274 4.92 -22.99 1.75
N TRP A 275 5.90 -22.23 2.26
CA TRP A 275 6.50 -21.14 1.51
C TRP A 275 7.95 -20.91 1.95
N ASN A 276 8.88 -21.55 1.26
CA ASN A 276 10.30 -21.51 1.61
C ASN A 276 10.97 -20.22 1.12
N GLY A 277 10.46 -19.63 0.04
CA GLY A 277 10.96 -18.39 -0.55
C GLY A 277 10.47 -17.11 0.10
N GLN A 278 9.63 -17.16 1.13
CA GLN A 278 9.18 -15.96 1.85
C GLN A 278 10.30 -15.45 2.76
N LEU A 279 10.88 -14.31 2.40
CA LEU A 279 11.98 -13.74 3.16
C LEU A 279 11.56 -13.27 4.55
N ARG A 280 12.47 -13.30 5.51
CA ARG A 280 12.24 -12.83 6.89
C ARG A 280 13.37 -11.95 7.40
N ASN A 281 13.02 -11.06 8.35
CA ASN A 281 13.98 -10.27 9.11
C ASN A 281 14.86 -9.39 8.21
N ILE A 282 14.22 -8.60 7.35
CA ILE A 282 14.88 -7.67 6.42
C ILE A 282 14.72 -6.23 6.91
N GLY A 283 15.81 -5.46 6.90
CA GLY A 283 15.80 -4.05 7.33
C GLY A 283 16.42 -3.11 6.30
N ILE A 284 15.79 -1.97 6.07
CA ILE A 284 16.37 -0.85 5.31
C ILE A 284 16.23 0.39 6.17
N GLU A 285 17.35 0.99 6.60
CA GLU A 285 17.28 2.01 7.65
C GLU A 285 18.35 3.10 7.61
N ASN A 286 17.97 4.27 8.13
CA ASN A 286 18.88 5.39 8.45
C ASN A 286 19.58 5.99 7.22
N LEU A 287 18.81 6.27 6.16
CA LEU A 287 19.29 6.64 4.83
C LEU A 287 18.59 7.89 4.28
N GLN A 288 19.20 8.53 3.30
CA GLN A 288 18.49 9.35 2.33
C GLN A 288 18.49 8.62 0.99
N LEU A 289 17.34 8.53 0.33
CA LEU A 289 17.20 7.98 -1.01
C LEU A 289 16.77 9.10 -1.95
N ALA A 290 17.46 9.23 -3.09
CA ALA A 290 17.13 10.24 -4.09
C ALA A 290 17.28 9.68 -5.50
N SER A 291 16.47 10.17 -6.44
CA SER A 291 16.66 9.94 -7.88
C SER A 291 17.24 11.19 -8.53
N THR A 292 18.17 11.03 -9.49
CA THR A 292 18.41 12.08 -10.48
C THR A 292 17.22 12.19 -11.43
N PHE A 293 17.03 13.34 -12.08
CA PHE A 293 16.03 13.56 -13.12
C PHE A 293 16.50 14.68 -14.06
N ASP A 294 15.86 14.85 -15.21
CA ASP A 294 16.07 15.98 -16.12
C ASP A 294 15.51 17.27 -15.51
N ALA A 295 16.36 18.10 -14.92
CA ALA A 295 15.95 19.36 -14.28
C ALA A 295 15.27 20.37 -15.22
N THR A 296 15.39 20.19 -16.54
CA THR A 296 14.70 21.04 -17.53
C THR A 296 13.24 20.60 -17.73
N ASN A 297 12.85 19.43 -17.22
CA ASN A 297 11.51 18.88 -17.25
C ASN A 297 11.01 18.57 -15.82
N PRO A 298 10.18 19.43 -15.20
CA PRO A 298 9.63 19.18 -13.86
C PRO A 298 8.65 18.00 -13.79
N LYS A 299 8.28 17.42 -14.93
CA LYS A 299 7.44 16.22 -15.06
C LYS A 299 8.22 15.04 -15.67
N ASP A 300 9.53 15.01 -15.49
CA ASP A 300 10.34 13.89 -15.99
C ASP A 300 9.87 12.55 -15.40
N GLU A 301 9.97 11.50 -16.21
CA GLU A 301 9.63 10.11 -15.83
C GLU A 301 10.68 9.12 -16.34
N ALA A 302 11.75 9.63 -16.98
CA ALA A 302 12.91 8.87 -17.42
C ALA A 302 13.96 8.85 -16.30
N HIS A 303 13.56 8.37 -15.12
CA HIS A 303 14.39 8.17 -13.93
C HIS A 303 13.72 7.18 -12.98
N ARG A 304 14.24 6.98 -11.76
CA ARG A 304 13.74 5.99 -10.81
C ARG A 304 12.29 6.25 -10.41
N TRP A 305 11.45 5.23 -10.55
CA TRP A 305 10.04 5.31 -10.14
C TRP A 305 9.84 4.96 -8.67
N MET A 306 10.36 3.82 -8.22
CA MET A 306 10.21 3.39 -6.84
C MET A 306 11.53 3.54 -6.09
N ALA A 307 11.48 4.01 -4.85
CA ALA A 307 12.66 3.95 -3.99
C ALA A 307 12.84 2.54 -3.40
N ILE A 308 11.79 2.00 -2.78
CA ILE A 308 11.81 0.67 -2.16
C ILE A 308 10.57 -0.12 -2.59
N THR A 309 10.77 -1.33 -3.11
CA THR A 309 9.70 -2.33 -3.25
C THR A 309 10.02 -3.56 -2.41
N ILE A 310 9.01 -4.10 -1.73
CA ILE A 310 9.13 -5.33 -0.95
C ILE A 310 8.04 -6.29 -1.40
N ASP A 311 8.41 -7.51 -1.76
CA ASP A 311 7.47 -8.59 -2.06
C ASP A 311 7.99 -9.95 -1.58
N ASN A 312 7.06 -10.89 -1.38
CA ASN A 312 7.36 -12.25 -0.89
C ASN A 312 8.22 -12.22 0.39
N ALA A 313 7.87 -11.35 1.33
CA ALA A 313 8.63 -11.13 2.55
C ALA A 313 7.72 -10.90 3.75
N ALA A 314 8.17 -11.31 4.93
CA ALA A 314 7.52 -11.04 6.18
C ALA A 314 8.50 -10.56 7.25
N ASP A 315 8.00 -9.97 8.34
CA ASP A 315 8.86 -9.53 9.45
C ASP A 315 9.98 -8.60 8.97
N ALA A 316 9.61 -7.53 8.28
CA ALA A 316 10.58 -6.58 7.71
C ALA A 316 10.30 -5.15 8.19
N TRP A 317 11.26 -4.25 7.98
CA TRP A 317 11.06 -2.82 8.25
C TRP A 317 11.78 -1.91 7.27
N VAL A 318 11.17 -0.73 7.09
CA VAL A 318 11.78 0.45 6.48
C VAL A 318 11.70 1.54 7.53
N ARG A 319 12.83 2.05 8.04
CA ARG A 319 12.77 3.09 9.07
C ARG A 319 13.77 4.20 8.92
N ARG A 320 13.38 5.43 9.29
CA ARG A 320 14.28 6.59 9.34
C ARG A 320 14.89 6.84 7.98
N ILE A 321 14.04 7.15 7.01
CA ILE A 321 14.46 7.41 5.63
C ILE A 321 13.82 8.67 5.11
N SER A 322 14.63 9.52 4.48
CA SER A 322 14.12 10.62 3.65
C SER A 322 14.18 10.24 2.16
N PHE A 323 13.15 10.59 1.41
CA PHE A 323 12.97 10.25 0.00
C PHE A 323 12.80 11.52 -0.83
N LYS A 324 13.50 11.61 -1.97
CA LYS A 324 13.39 12.75 -2.90
C LYS A 324 13.34 12.33 -4.37
N TYR A 325 12.52 13.02 -5.14
CA TYR A 325 12.51 12.99 -6.62
C TYR A 325 12.06 11.68 -7.28
N PHE A 326 11.51 10.72 -6.55
CA PHE A 326 10.94 9.51 -7.17
C PHE A 326 9.62 9.79 -7.88
N ALA A 327 9.37 9.12 -9.01
CA ALA A 327 8.14 9.31 -9.80
C ALA A 327 6.92 8.56 -9.23
N GLY A 328 7.16 7.46 -8.51
CA GLY A 328 6.15 6.59 -7.91
C GLY A 328 6.22 6.62 -6.38
N SER A 329 6.43 5.45 -5.79
CA SER A 329 6.38 5.26 -4.34
C SER A 329 7.73 5.50 -3.67
N ALA A 330 7.68 6.09 -2.48
CA ALA A 330 8.78 5.99 -1.51
C ALA A 330 8.89 4.55 -1.00
N VAL A 331 7.76 3.95 -0.61
CA VAL A 331 7.70 2.54 -0.22
C VAL A 331 6.45 1.90 -0.79
N ALA A 332 6.63 0.81 -1.54
CA ALA A 332 5.55 -0.05 -2.01
C ALA A 332 5.71 -1.47 -1.44
N LEU A 333 4.77 -1.84 -0.57
CA LEU A 333 4.64 -3.19 -0.04
C LEU A 333 3.67 -3.98 -0.91
N LEU A 334 4.14 -5.00 -1.61
CA LEU A 334 3.35 -5.72 -2.61
C LEU A 334 2.57 -6.90 -1.98
N ASP A 335 1.80 -7.61 -2.81
CA ASP A 335 0.69 -8.50 -2.42
C ASP A 335 1.13 -9.62 -1.47
N ASN A 336 2.39 -10.06 -1.56
CA ASN A 336 2.92 -11.16 -0.78
C ASN A 336 3.69 -10.74 0.46
N THR A 337 3.45 -9.51 0.94
CA THR A 337 4.03 -8.99 2.17
C THR A 337 3.17 -9.19 3.41
N GLU A 338 3.83 -9.33 4.55
CA GLU A 338 3.20 -9.61 5.85
C GLU A 338 4.01 -9.05 7.03
N ARG A 339 3.38 -8.42 8.03
CA ARG A 339 4.07 -7.95 9.26
C ARG A 339 5.27 -7.04 8.95
N ILE A 340 5.01 -5.95 8.24
CA ILE A 340 6.03 -4.96 7.88
C ILE A 340 5.74 -3.63 8.56
N THR A 341 6.76 -3.02 9.16
CA THR A 341 6.69 -1.65 9.69
C THR A 341 7.44 -0.68 8.78
N VAL A 342 6.79 0.41 8.38
CA VAL A 342 7.40 1.59 7.78
C VAL A 342 7.29 2.72 8.78
N GLU A 343 8.41 3.21 9.32
CA GLU A 343 8.37 4.23 10.38
C GLU A 343 9.38 5.37 10.23
N ASP A 344 9.00 6.56 10.70
CA ASP A 344 9.88 7.73 10.76
C ASP A 344 10.40 8.14 9.37
N CYS A 345 9.50 8.22 8.39
CA CYS A 345 9.85 8.42 6.98
C CYS A 345 9.33 9.77 6.45
N ILE A 346 10.13 10.45 5.62
CA ILE A 346 9.80 11.76 5.03
C ILE A 346 9.98 11.68 3.51
N SER A 347 8.90 11.85 2.74
CA SER A 347 8.94 11.88 1.28
C SER A 347 8.58 13.26 0.74
N THR A 348 9.46 13.87 -0.05
CA THR A 348 9.28 15.24 -0.56
C THR A 348 9.73 15.38 -2.01
N ASN A 349 9.20 16.40 -2.68
CA ASN A 349 9.60 16.79 -4.04
C ASN A 349 9.55 15.62 -5.05
N PRO A 350 8.43 14.87 -5.18
CA PRO A 350 8.30 13.88 -6.25
C PRO A 350 8.33 14.54 -7.63
N VAL A 351 8.92 13.87 -8.62
CA VAL A 351 9.05 14.34 -10.01
C VAL A 351 8.39 13.31 -10.92
N SER A 352 7.30 13.71 -11.57
CA SER A 352 6.52 12.91 -12.53
C SER A 352 5.40 13.76 -13.14
N GLU A 353 4.67 13.24 -14.11
CA GLU A 353 3.33 13.73 -14.41
C GLU A 353 2.39 13.57 -13.19
N ILE A 354 1.28 14.31 -13.16
CA ILE A 354 0.19 14.09 -12.19
C ILE A 354 -0.84 13.17 -12.86
N GLY A 355 -0.78 11.88 -12.53
CA GLY A 355 -1.64 10.86 -13.12
C GLY A 355 -1.59 9.54 -12.37
N GLY A 356 -2.41 8.59 -12.79
CA GLY A 356 -2.57 7.30 -12.12
C GLY A 356 -1.26 6.51 -12.04
N GLU A 357 -1.14 5.68 -11.00
CA GLU A 357 0.04 4.89 -10.61
C GLU A 357 1.31 5.68 -10.22
N ARG A 358 1.32 7.02 -10.41
CA ARG A 358 2.42 7.89 -9.98
C ARG A 358 2.15 8.41 -8.58
N ARG A 359 3.22 8.66 -7.82
CA ARG A 359 3.17 9.29 -6.49
C ARG A 359 2.14 8.63 -5.53
N ASN A 360 2.03 7.30 -5.60
CA ASN A 360 1.42 6.48 -4.57
C ASN A 360 2.46 6.32 -3.45
N THR A 361 2.60 7.33 -2.58
CA THR A 361 3.84 7.54 -1.80
C THR A 361 4.16 6.38 -0.84
N PHE A 362 3.23 6.08 0.07
CA PHE A 362 3.29 4.95 0.99
C PHE A 362 2.14 4.00 0.66
N TYR A 363 2.46 2.91 -0.03
CA TYR A 363 1.49 2.01 -0.63
C TYR A 363 1.62 0.59 -0.09
N THR A 364 0.48 -0.08 0.13
CA THR A 364 0.45 -1.51 0.47
C THR A 364 -0.66 -2.28 -0.25
N SER A 365 -0.33 -3.43 -0.81
CA SER A 365 -1.28 -4.50 -1.15
C SER A 365 -1.11 -5.75 -0.26
N GLY A 366 -0.24 -5.67 0.76
CA GLY A 366 0.01 -6.73 1.72
C GLY A 366 -0.95 -6.76 2.91
N GLN A 367 -0.58 -7.51 3.95
CA GLN A 367 -1.36 -7.65 5.20
C GLN A 367 -0.52 -7.45 6.46
N GLN A 368 -1.17 -7.08 7.57
CA GLN A 368 -0.48 -6.81 8.85
C GLN A 368 0.59 -5.72 8.70
N THR A 369 0.36 -4.72 7.84
CA THR A 369 1.32 -3.64 7.59
C THR A 369 1.04 -2.43 8.48
N LEU A 370 2.11 -1.81 8.99
CA LEU A 370 2.06 -0.61 9.82
C LEU A 370 2.90 0.49 9.16
N PHE A 371 2.27 1.58 8.78
CA PHE A 371 2.94 2.83 8.42
C PHE A 371 2.75 3.80 9.58
N GLN A 372 3.83 4.31 10.18
CA GLN A 372 3.71 5.20 11.32
C GLN A 372 4.70 6.35 11.28
N ARG A 373 4.26 7.55 11.70
CA ARG A 373 5.10 8.76 11.63
C ARG A 373 5.72 8.91 10.24
N CYS A 374 4.86 8.86 9.24
CA CYS A 374 5.22 9.05 7.84
C CYS A 374 4.68 10.39 7.34
N TYR A 375 5.56 11.19 6.76
CA TYR A 375 5.23 12.46 6.12
C TYR A 375 5.41 12.36 4.61
N ALA A 376 4.45 12.88 3.85
CA ALA A 376 4.50 12.99 2.40
C ALA A 376 4.07 14.38 1.95
N ALA A 377 4.69 14.91 0.89
CA ALA A 377 4.30 16.19 0.29
C ALA A 377 4.18 16.10 -1.23
N ASN A 378 3.11 16.68 -1.77
CA ASN A 378 2.83 16.78 -3.22
C ASN A 378 2.70 15.42 -3.94
N GLY A 379 2.27 14.37 -3.23
CA GLY A 379 1.94 13.08 -3.84
C GLY A 379 0.55 13.08 -4.49
N VAL A 380 0.11 11.94 -5.03
CA VAL A 380 -1.27 11.76 -5.55
C VAL A 380 -2.09 10.99 -4.52
N HIS A 381 -1.64 9.79 -4.15
CA HIS A 381 -2.24 9.00 -3.06
C HIS A 381 -1.16 8.70 -2.02
N ASP A 382 -1.03 9.57 -1.02
CA ASP A 382 0.10 9.49 -0.09
C ASP A 382 0.04 8.28 0.84
N PHE A 383 -1.16 7.90 1.29
CA PHE A 383 -1.42 6.73 2.12
C PHE A 383 -2.47 5.86 1.43
N ALA A 384 -2.01 4.83 0.73
CA ALA A 384 -2.82 4.10 -0.25
C ALA A 384 -2.82 2.59 -0.03
N LEU A 385 -3.98 1.95 -0.28
CA LEU A 385 -4.11 0.50 -0.30
C LEU A 385 -4.51 -0.03 -1.67
N GLY A 386 -3.94 -1.19 -2.03
CA GLY A 386 -4.10 -1.86 -3.31
C GLY A 386 -5.23 -2.88 -3.39
N PHE A 387 -5.23 -3.62 -4.50
CA PHE A 387 -6.25 -4.61 -4.85
C PHE A 387 -6.38 -5.71 -3.80
N CYS A 388 -7.56 -5.82 -3.19
CA CYS A 388 -7.93 -6.84 -2.22
C CYS A 388 -6.92 -7.01 -1.07
N ALA A 389 -6.26 -5.92 -0.66
CA ALA A 389 -5.29 -5.93 0.43
C ALA A 389 -5.94 -6.48 1.72
N PRO A 390 -5.50 -7.64 2.24
CA PRO A 390 -6.10 -8.24 3.42
C PRO A 390 -5.63 -7.50 4.67
N GLY A 391 -6.54 -7.28 5.61
CA GLY A 391 -6.21 -6.65 6.88
C GLY A 391 -5.69 -7.61 7.96
N PRO A 392 -5.35 -7.07 9.14
CA PRO A 392 -5.39 -5.63 9.43
C PRO A 392 -4.24 -4.87 8.75
N ASN A 393 -4.45 -3.61 8.37
CA ASN A 393 -3.41 -2.67 7.92
C ASN A 393 -3.63 -1.31 8.60
N ALA A 394 -2.57 -0.61 9.01
CA ALA A 394 -2.68 0.63 9.78
C ALA A 394 -1.75 1.74 9.29
N PHE A 395 -2.27 2.96 9.21
CA PHE A 395 -1.54 4.22 9.08
C PHE A 395 -1.72 5.00 10.39
N VAL A 396 -0.64 5.24 11.14
CA VAL A 396 -0.67 5.80 12.50
C VAL A 396 0.20 7.05 12.60
N GLN A 397 -0.41 8.20 12.89
CA GLN A 397 0.26 9.50 12.91
C GLN A 397 0.99 9.78 11.59
N CYS A 398 0.23 9.84 10.51
CA CYS A 398 0.76 10.11 9.18
C CYS A 398 0.22 11.45 8.65
N GLU A 399 1.05 12.21 7.92
CA GLU A 399 0.68 13.53 7.42
C GLU A 399 0.97 13.63 5.91
N SER A 400 -0.04 14.07 5.17
CA SER A 400 0.02 14.38 3.74
C SER A 400 -0.14 15.88 3.56
N ASN A 401 0.87 16.53 3.02
CA ASN A 401 0.88 17.95 2.73
C ASN A 401 0.58 18.22 1.26
N ARG A 402 -0.59 18.84 0.99
CA ARG A 402 -1.03 19.27 -0.34
C ARG A 402 -0.94 18.16 -1.41
N PRO A 403 -1.52 16.97 -1.20
CA PRO A 403 -1.58 15.96 -2.24
C PRO A 403 -2.53 16.38 -3.37
N PHE A 404 -2.37 15.76 -4.53
CA PHE A 404 -3.23 15.94 -5.70
C PHE A 404 -4.45 14.99 -5.72
N GLY A 405 -4.52 14.05 -4.78
CA GLY A 405 -5.61 13.09 -4.64
C GLY A 405 -5.84 12.66 -3.19
N PHE A 406 -6.84 11.81 -2.99
CA PHE A 406 -7.25 11.33 -1.67
C PHE A 406 -6.29 10.26 -1.11
N SER A 407 -6.28 10.07 0.20
CA SER A 407 -5.72 8.87 0.86
C SER A 407 -6.81 7.83 1.13
N GLY A 408 -6.53 6.55 0.96
CA GLY A 408 -7.54 5.49 1.05
C GLY A 408 -7.25 4.27 0.17
N GLY A 409 -8.29 3.45 -0.07
CA GLY A 409 -8.20 2.36 -1.02
C GLY A 409 -8.25 2.91 -2.44
N ILE A 410 -7.19 2.72 -3.22
CA ILE A 410 -7.15 3.16 -4.62
C ILE A 410 -7.71 2.08 -5.58
N ASP A 411 -8.06 0.92 -5.02
CA ASP A 411 -8.46 -0.28 -5.74
C ASP A 411 -9.55 -1.08 -4.97
N SER A 412 -10.02 -2.20 -5.53
CA SER A 412 -11.12 -3.00 -4.98
C SER A 412 -10.83 -3.63 -3.62
N TRP A 413 -11.72 -3.38 -2.67
CA TRP A 413 -11.94 -4.12 -1.42
C TRP A 413 -10.69 -4.42 -0.59
N SER A 414 -9.94 -3.40 -0.19
CA SER A 414 -9.08 -3.52 0.99
C SER A 414 -9.95 -3.73 2.23
N SER A 415 -9.55 -4.63 3.14
CA SER A 415 -10.35 -4.92 4.34
C SER A 415 -9.59 -4.65 5.64
N GLY A 416 -10.28 -4.21 6.69
CA GLY A 416 -9.67 -4.00 8.01
C GLY A 416 -8.53 -2.99 7.96
N VAL A 417 -8.86 -1.74 7.62
CA VAL A 417 -7.89 -0.65 7.49
C VAL A 417 -8.08 0.35 8.62
N LEU A 418 -7.01 0.75 9.29
CA LEU A 418 -7.01 1.83 10.26
C LEU A 418 -6.26 3.04 9.73
N PHE A 419 -6.93 4.19 9.71
CA PHE A 419 -6.29 5.50 9.71
C PHE A 419 -6.44 6.08 11.11
N ASP A 420 -5.32 6.30 11.80
CA ASP A 420 -5.26 6.70 13.20
C ASP A 420 -4.36 7.93 13.31
N ILE A 421 -4.92 9.09 13.68
CA ILE A 421 -4.20 10.37 13.72
C ILE A 421 -3.62 10.72 12.33
N VAL A 422 -4.39 10.49 11.27
CA VAL A 422 -3.97 10.83 9.91
C VAL A 422 -4.47 12.21 9.53
N ASN A 423 -3.56 13.06 9.06
CA ASN A 423 -3.85 14.41 8.58
C ASN A 423 -3.61 14.51 7.07
N VAL A 424 -4.62 14.92 6.31
CA VAL A 424 -4.54 15.16 4.86
C VAL A 424 -4.90 16.61 4.54
N ASP A 425 -3.89 17.43 4.28
CA ASP A 425 -4.04 18.86 3.99
C ASP A 425 -4.52 19.11 2.56
N GLY A 426 -5.80 19.46 2.39
CA GLY A 426 -6.36 19.90 1.12
C GLY A 426 -6.99 18.81 0.24
N GLN A 427 -7.05 17.56 0.69
CA GLN A 427 -7.72 16.45 0.00
C GLN A 427 -8.50 15.56 0.96
N ALA A 428 -9.15 14.53 0.41
CA ALA A 428 -10.00 13.62 1.17
C ALA A 428 -9.24 12.44 1.79
N ILE A 429 -9.79 11.86 2.85
CA ILE A 429 -9.62 10.45 3.18
C ILE A 429 -10.89 9.71 2.75
N SER A 430 -10.80 8.70 1.88
CA SER A 430 -11.98 8.14 1.22
C SER A 430 -12.15 6.62 1.33
N LEU A 431 -13.26 6.23 1.96
CA LEU A 431 -13.82 4.88 2.06
C LEU A 431 -15.19 4.89 1.35
N LEU A 432 -15.22 4.59 0.05
CA LEU A 432 -16.38 4.77 -0.83
C LEU A 432 -16.42 3.77 -2.00
N ASN A 433 -17.52 3.79 -2.76
CA ASN A 433 -17.62 3.09 -4.05
C ASN A 433 -17.08 3.97 -5.18
N ARG A 434 -15.91 3.61 -5.73
CA ARG A 434 -15.21 4.30 -6.82
C ARG A 434 -15.80 4.00 -8.20
N GLY A 435 -16.79 3.11 -8.29
CA GLY A 435 -17.40 2.71 -9.55
C GLY A 435 -16.37 2.18 -10.54
N GLN A 436 -16.34 2.80 -11.73
CA GLN A 436 -15.46 2.42 -12.83
C GLN A 436 -13.99 2.89 -12.69
N ASP A 437 -13.69 3.82 -11.79
CA ASP A 437 -12.32 4.31 -11.58
C ASP A 437 -11.40 3.15 -11.13
N GLY A 438 -10.10 3.24 -11.37
CA GLY A 438 -9.15 2.18 -11.02
C GLY A 438 -9.41 0.83 -11.73
N GLN A 439 -10.00 0.88 -12.93
CA GLN A 439 -10.41 -0.27 -13.75
C GLN A 439 -11.54 -1.09 -13.09
N GLY A 440 -12.59 -0.41 -12.64
CA GLY A 440 -13.70 -1.05 -11.93
C GLY A 440 -13.36 -1.36 -10.48
N ALA A 441 -12.74 -0.39 -9.79
CA ALA A 441 -12.38 -0.54 -8.38
C ALA A 441 -13.60 -0.81 -7.51
N GLY A 442 -14.77 -0.23 -7.81
CA GLY A 442 -15.98 -0.44 -6.99
C GLY A 442 -15.76 0.01 -5.54
N TRP A 443 -16.31 -0.75 -4.58
CA TRP A 443 -16.07 -0.52 -3.15
C TRP A 443 -14.59 -0.69 -2.80
N ASN A 444 -13.96 0.35 -2.27
CA ASN A 444 -12.50 0.38 -2.08
C ASN A 444 -12.04 -0.13 -0.70
N ILE A 445 -12.77 0.16 0.37
CA ILE A 445 -12.46 -0.24 1.74
C ILE A 445 -13.72 -0.78 2.42
N ALA A 446 -13.56 -1.90 3.14
CA ALA A 446 -14.56 -2.48 4.02
C ALA A 446 -13.98 -2.73 5.42
N ASN A 447 -14.80 -2.56 6.46
CA ASN A 447 -14.37 -2.70 7.85
C ASN A 447 -13.20 -1.77 8.20
N GLY A 448 -13.19 -0.58 7.60
CA GLY A 448 -12.22 0.47 7.81
C GLY A 448 -12.61 1.38 8.98
N VAL A 449 -11.59 1.89 9.70
CA VAL A 449 -11.74 2.78 10.85
C VAL A 449 -10.92 4.04 10.63
N LEU A 450 -11.55 5.19 10.82
CA LEU A 450 -10.93 6.50 10.92
C LEU A 450 -10.98 6.92 12.39
N TRP A 451 -9.84 7.19 13.00
CA TRP A 451 -9.72 7.54 14.41
C TRP A 451 -8.87 8.80 14.57
N ASN A 452 -9.45 9.87 15.13
CA ASN A 452 -8.75 11.15 15.31
C ASN A 452 -8.14 11.72 14.00
N CYS A 453 -8.84 11.54 12.87
CA CYS A 453 -8.37 11.96 11.56
C CYS A 453 -8.81 13.39 11.20
N THR A 454 -7.99 14.06 10.38
CA THR A 454 -8.28 15.38 9.84
C THR A 454 -8.06 15.38 8.34
N ALA A 455 -9.01 15.94 7.58
CA ALA A 455 -8.89 16.07 6.14
C ALA A 455 -9.80 17.21 5.63
N ALA A 456 -9.64 17.62 4.37
CA ALA A 456 -10.58 18.56 3.77
C ALA A 456 -11.97 17.94 3.61
N ARG A 457 -12.01 16.63 3.28
CA ARG A 457 -13.22 15.81 3.26
C ARG A 457 -12.93 14.40 3.81
N ILE A 458 -13.90 13.79 4.48
CA ILE A 458 -13.84 12.39 4.86
C ILE A 458 -15.07 11.73 4.25
N ASP A 459 -14.81 10.78 3.36
CA ASP A 459 -15.84 9.91 2.82
C ASP A 459 -15.85 8.61 3.63
N CYS A 460 -16.91 8.38 4.40
CA CYS A 460 -17.11 7.17 5.18
C CYS A 460 -18.47 6.57 4.84
N TYR A 461 -18.51 5.76 3.79
CA TYR A 461 -19.72 5.05 3.34
C TYR A 461 -19.76 3.64 3.91
N GLN A 462 -20.95 3.09 4.08
CA GLN A 462 -21.18 1.71 4.46
C GLN A 462 -21.31 0.81 3.22
N PRO A 463 -20.31 -0.03 2.88
CA PRO A 463 -20.48 -1.01 1.81
C PRO A 463 -21.54 -2.02 2.22
N PRO A 464 -22.39 -2.52 1.31
CA PRO A 464 -23.28 -3.62 1.63
C PRO A 464 -22.46 -4.80 2.19
N THR A 465 -23.02 -5.52 3.17
CA THR A 465 -22.36 -6.66 3.86
C THR A 465 -21.15 -6.30 4.75
N ALA A 466 -20.81 -5.02 4.89
CA ALA A 466 -19.71 -4.55 5.75
C ALA A 466 -20.09 -3.25 6.49
N GLN A 467 -19.18 -2.74 7.31
CA GLN A 467 -19.34 -1.45 7.98
C GLN A 467 -18.03 -0.66 7.91
N ASN A 468 -18.10 0.66 7.79
CA ASN A 468 -16.95 1.54 8.00
C ASN A 468 -17.28 2.50 9.14
N TRP A 469 -16.27 2.90 9.91
CA TRP A 469 -16.46 3.73 11.09
C TRP A 469 -15.53 4.95 11.07
N ALA A 470 -16.04 6.08 11.55
CA ALA A 470 -15.28 7.28 11.81
C ALA A 470 -15.53 7.80 13.23
N PHE A 471 -14.46 8.12 13.94
CA PHE A 471 -14.47 8.61 15.32
C PHE A 471 -13.52 9.80 15.50
N GLY A 472 -14.00 10.88 16.12
CA GLY A 472 -13.15 12.02 16.48
C GLY A 472 -12.56 12.74 15.27
N SER A 473 -13.38 13.06 14.27
CA SER A 473 -12.89 13.52 12.97
C SER A 473 -13.12 15.02 12.73
N TRP A 474 -12.16 15.70 12.09
CA TRP A 474 -12.26 17.11 11.68
C TRP A 474 -12.26 17.23 10.16
N SER A 475 -13.40 17.57 9.55
CA SER A 475 -13.54 17.56 8.10
C SER A 475 -14.91 18.10 7.61
N GLN A 476 -15.09 18.26 6.29
CA GLN A 476 -16.39 18.04 5.67
C GLN A 476 -16.71 16.53 5.65
N PHE A 477 -17.97 16.15 5.86
CA PHE A 477 -18.37 14.75 6.02
C PHE A 477 -19.28 14.29 4.88
N ALA A 478 -19.01 13.10 4.34
CA ALA A 478 -19.85 12.45 3.34
C ALA A 478 -19.92 10.93 3.60
N GLY A 479 -21.07 10.34 3.33
CA GLY A 479 -21.30 8.90 3.48
C GLY A 479 -22.16 8.50 4.67
N ASP A 480 -22.67 7.28 4.57
CA ASP A 480 -23.67 6.65 5.44
C ASP A 480 -23.09 5.58 6.38
N GLY A 481 -21.76 5.55 6.53
CA GLY A 481 -21.08 4.75 7.54
C GLY A 481 -21.36 5.26 8.97
N TYR A 482 -20.75 4.60 9.95
CA TYR A 482 -20.88 5.03 11.33
C TYR A 482 -20.06 6.30 11.61
N TRP A 483 -20.67 7.26 12.30
CA TRP A 483 -20.01 8.48 12.76
C TRP A 483 -20.16 8.65 14.27
N GLY A 484 -19.05 8.86 14.97
CA GLY A 484 -19.02 9.24 16.38
C GLY A 484 -18.11 10.45 16.58
N GLU A 485 -18.53 11.42 17.40
CA GLU A 485 -17.68 12.56 17.79
C GLU A 485 -17.12 13.37 16.60
N SER A 486 -17.96 13.65 15.58
CA SER A 486 -17.59 14.53 14.46
C SER A 486 -17.35 15.97 14.95
N ASN A 487 -16.33 16.64 14.38
CA ASN A 487 -15.79 17.93 14.83
C ASN A 487 -15.34 17.93 16.30
N ASN A 488 -14.80 16.80 16.75
CA ASN A 488 -14.25 16.64 18.08
C ASN A 488 -12.97 15.79 18.02
N SER A 489 -12.17 15.82 19.08
CA SER A 489 -11.06 14.86 19.28
C SER A 489 -11.42 13.94 20.45
N ILE A 490 -10.96 12.70 20.41
CA ILE A 490 -11.32 11.69 21.42
C ILE A 490 -10.10 11.04 22.05
N GLN A 491 -10.31 10.45 23.23
CA GLN A 491 -9.35 9.60 23.91
C GLN A 491 -9.73 8.10 23.79
N PRO A 492 -8.75 7.19 23.72
CA PRO A 492 -7.30 7.45 23.62
C PRO A 492 -6.93 8.14 22.31
N ARG A 493 -5.82 8.91 22.33
CA ARG A 493 -5.35 9.62 21.14
C ARG A 493 -5.12 8.70 19.95
N SER A 494 -4.56 7.51 20.18
CA SER A 494 -4.37 6.47 19.17
C SER A 494 -5.13 5.20 19.54
N LEU A 495 -5.94 4.70 18.60
CA LEU A 495 -6.59 3.40 18.73
C LEU A 495 -5.57 2.26 18.61
N TYR A 496 -4.62 2.35 17.67
CA TYR A 496 -3.59 1.32 17.47
C TYR A 496 -2.82 1.04 18.76
N TYR A 497 -2.32 2.09 19.42
CA TYR A 497 -1.54 1.92 20.65
C TYR A 497 -2.39 1.48 21.83
N ALA A 498 -3.66 1.87 21.90
CA ALA A 498 -4.56 1.37 22.92
C ALA A 498 -4.83 -0.13 22.76
N GLN A 499 -5.10 -0.60 21.54
CA GLN A 499 -5.23 -2.04 21.24
C GLN A 499 -3.93 -2.78 21.51
N LEU A 500 -2.79 -2.21 21.13
CA LEU A 500 -1.48 -2.80 21.40
C LEU A 500 -1.25 -2.97 22.90
N LYS A 501 -1.58 -1.96 23.70
CA LYS A 501 -1.46 -2.01 25.16
C LYS A 501 -2.39 -3.06 25.79
N GLU A 502 -3.60 -3.24 25.27
CA GLU A 502 -4.48 -4.33 25.72
C GLU A 502 -3.89 -5.71 25.41
N ARG A 503 -3.24 -5.86 24.25
CA ARG A 503 -2.70 -7.14 23.79
C ARG A 503 -1.40 -7.55 24.49
N ILE A 504 -0.45 -6.62 24.66
CA ILE A 504 0.90 -6.93 25.17
C ILE A 504 1.31 -6.13 26.42
N GLY A 505 0.35 -5.43 27.04
CA GLY A 505 0.54 -4.74 28.31
C GLY A 505 1.57 -3.61 28.25
N LYS A 506 2.32 -3.42 29.34
CA LYS A 506 3.32 -2.35 29.50
C LYS A 506 4.43 -2.37 28.46
N ALA A 507 4.67 -3.51 27.81
CA ALA A 507 5.64 -3.56 26.72
C ALA A 507 5.26 -2.59 25.58
N ALA A 508 3.98 -2.27 25.41
CA ALA A 508 3.52 -1.32 24.39
C ALA A 508 3.98 0.12 24.66
N ASP A 509 4.23 0.50 25.92
CA ASP A 509 4.49 1.89 26.32
C ASP A 509 5.76 2.46 25.65
N SER A 510 6.82 1.66 25.50
CA SER A 510 8.06 2.10 24.84
C SER A 510 7.93 2.28 23.32
N ARG A 511 6.80 1.82 22.74
CA ARG A 511 6.51 1.94 21.31
C ARG A 511 5.55 3.08 21.00
N ALA A 512 4.76 3.52 21.99
CA ALA A 512 3.78 4.58 21.87
C ALA A 512 4.43 5.97 21.76
N VAL A 513 5.12 6.20 20.64
CA VAL A 513 5.73 7.49 20.30
C VAL A 513 4.76 8.22 19.40
N VAL A 514 4.02 9.16 19.99
CA VAL A 514 3.00 9.98 19.34
C VAL A 514 3.30 11.44 19.64
N LEU A 515 3.36 12.28 18.60
CA LEU A 515 3.43 13.73 18.75
C LEU A 515 2.28 14.22 19.66
N ASP A 516 2.68 14.85 20.77
CA ASP A 516 1.77 15.54 21.67
C ASP A 516 1.34 16.88 21.04
N ILE A 517 0.04 17.07 20.89
CA ILE A 517 -0.57 18.29 20.35
C ILE A 517 -1.11 19.21 21.46
N GLY A 518 -0.88 18.87 22.73
CA GLY A 518 -1.32 19.63 23.89
C GLY A 518 -2.75 19.31 24.34
N GLY A 519 -3.36 20.25 25.09
CA GLY A 519 -4.67 20.08 25.72
C GLY A 519 -5.87 20.08 24.77
N GLU A 520 -7.04 19.69 25.28
CA GLU A 520 -8.28 19.62 24.50
C GLU A 520 -8.65 20.97 23.87
N ALA A 521 -8.93 20.96 22.57
CA ALA A 521 -9.56 22.07 21.89
C ALA A 521 -10.98 22.27 22.48
N SER A 522 -11.27 23.45 23.01
CA SER A 522 -12.61 23.80 23.50
C SER A 522 -13.21 24.85 22.60
N SER A 523 -14.42 24.61 22.11
CA SER A 523 -15.23 25.60 21.39
C SER A 523 -15.94 26.58 22.34
N SER A 524 -15.83 26.39 23.65
CA SER A 524 -16.38 27.28 24.68
C SER A 524 -15.49 27.28 25.93
N PRO A 525 -14.24 27.76 25.83
CA PRO A 525 -13.30 27.74 26.93
C PRO A 525 -13.71 28.73 28.02
N THR A 526 -13.47 28.37 29.28
CA THR A 526 -13.46 29.36 30.38
C THR A 526 -12.41 30.44 30.12
N VAL A 527 -12.52 31.61 30.73
CA VAL A 527 -11.54 32.72 30.57
C VAL A 527 -10.10 32.25 30.87
N ALA A 528 -9.92 31.39 31.88
CA ALA A 528 -8.63 30.81 32.22
C ALA A 528 -8.10 29.88 31.12
N GLN A 529 -8.95 28.98 30.59
CA GLN A 529 -8.59 28.11 29.47
C GLN A 529 -8.27 28.91 28.20
N ALA A 530 -9.07 29.94 27.89
CA ALA A 530 -8.86 30.82 26.75
C ALA A 530 -7.51 31.57 26.86
N THR A 531 -7.13 31.99 28.07
CA THR A 531 -5.83 32.62 28.34
C THR A 531 -4.68 31.64 28.12
N LEU A 532 -4.81 30.39 28.60
CA LEU A 532 -3.82 29.32 28.35
C LEU A 532 -3.68 29.03 26.85
N MET A 533 -4.79 28.87 26.14
CA MET A 533 -4.82 28.64 24.69
C MET A 533 -4.19 29.80 23.91
N THR A 534 -4.50 31.06 24.29
CA THR A 534 -3.94 32.26 23.65
C THR A 534 -2.43 32.36 23.85
N ASN A 535 -1.93 32.01 25.05
CA ASN A 535 -0.50 31.98 25.31
C ASN A 535 0.18 30.85 24.53
N ALA A 536 -0.41 29.65 24.49
CA ALA A 536 0.12 28.53 23.71
C ALA A 536 0.17 28.82 22.20
N ALA A 537 -0.79 29.58 21.66
CA ALA A 537 -0.85 29.94 20.24
C ALA A 537 0.29 30.90 19.79
N LYS A 538 1.06 31.47 20.72
CA LYS A 538 2.24 32.29 20.39
C LYS A 538 3.41 31.45 19.88
N ASP A 539 3.46 30.19 20.27
CA ASP A 539 4.50 29.26 19.88
C ASP A 539 3.97 28.37 18.73
N PRO A 540 4.64 28.33 17.56
CA PRO A 540 4.24 27.44 16.48
C PRO A 540 4.28 25.99 16.95
N MET A 541 3.22 25.22 16.66
CA MET A 541 3.24 23.78 16.93
C MET A 541 4.35 23.11 16.11
N ILE A 542 5.05 22.15 16.74
CA ILE A 542 6.03 21.32 16.05
C ILE A 542 5.32 20.51 14.95
N THR A 543 5.88 20.52 13.75
CA THR A 543 5.34 19.75 12.62
C THR A 543 5.77 18.28 12.72
N LEU A 544 5.06 17.37 12.05
CA LEU A 544 5.44 15.96 12.05
C LEU A 544 6.88 15.72 11.52
N PRO A 545 7.36 16.37 10.44
CA PRO A 545 8.76 16.29 10.03
C PRO A 545 9.74 16.72 11.12
N GLN A 546 9.49 17.84 11.79
CA GLN A 546 10.34 18.33 12.88
C GLN A 546 10.36 17.34 14.06
N PHE A 547 9.22 16.75 14.39
CA PHE A 547 9.10 15.72 15.42
C PHE A 547 9.90 14.46 15.04
N ILE A 548 9.77 13.96 13.81
CA ILE A 548 10.53 12.81 13.29
C ILE A 548 12.03 13.09 13.38
N GLU A 549 12.48 14.24 12.89
CA GLU A 549 13.90 14.61 12.93
C GLU A 549 14.43 14.73 14.36
N ALA A 550 13.66 15.34 15.26
CA ALA A 550 14.02 15.45 16.68
C ALA A 550 14.11 14.06 17.33
N TYR A 551 13.13 13.19 17.09
CA TYR A 551 13.10 11.83 17.63
C TYR A 551 14.30 11.00 17.14
N VAL A 552 14.61 11.05 15.84
CA VAL A 552 15.75 10.33 15.26
C VAL A 552 17.08 10.83 15.82
N LYS A 553 17.23 12.15 16.02
CA LYS A 553 18.43 12.74 16.65
C LYS A 553 18.58 12.31 18.12
N GLN A 554 17.48 12.20 18.86
CA GLN A 554 17.48 11.80 20.27
C GLN A 554 17.69 10.29 20.47
N THR A 555 17.44 9.47 19.46
CA THR A 555 17.53 8.01 19.54
C THR A 555 18.47 7.42 18.48
N PRO A 556 19.76 7.83 18.41
CA PRO A 556 20.65 7.46 17.31
C PRO A 556 20.82 5.93 17.19
N LEU A 557 20.84 5.42 15.95
CA LEU A 557 21.28 4.04 15.68
C LEU A 557 22.79 4.04 15.59
N ASP A 558 23.47 3.29 16.46
CA ASP A 558 24.93 3.22 16.49
C ASP A 558 25.48 2.68 15.16
N PRO A 559 26.20 3.48 14.37
CA PRO A 559 26.81 3.05 13.12
C PRO A 559 28.21 2.46 13.37
N ASP A 560 28.53 1.97 14.58
CA ASP A 560 29.87 1.51 14.91
C ASP A 560 30.37 0.40 13.96
N PRO A 561 31.38 0.69 13.11
CA PRO A 561 31.95 -0.29 12.20
C PRO A 561 33.03 -1.15 12.88
N ARG A 562 33.37 -0.93 14.16
CA ARG A 562 34.45 -1.66 14.85
C ARG A 562 34.20 -3.16 14.78
N GLY A 563 35.22 -3.90 14.31
CA GLY A 563 35.16 -5.35 14.14
C GLY A 563 34.44 -5.83 12.86
N SER A 564 33.90 -4.92 12.03
CA SER A 564 33.38 -5.26 10.71
C SER A 564 34.48 -5.31 9.66
N LYS A 565 34.28 -6.10 8.59
CA LYS A 565 35.19 -6.09 7.43
C LYS A 565 34.95 -4.87 6.54
N ASN A 566 35.98 -4.38 5.87
CA ASN A 566 35.80 -3.42 4.78
C ASN A 566 35.54 -4.19 3.47
N ILE A 567 34.57 -3.73 2.67
CA ILE A 567 34.28 -4.34 1.36
C ILE A 567 35.49 -4.33 0.42
N ASP A 568 36.40 -3.35 0.56
CA ASP A 568 37.62 -3.26 -0.24
C ASP A 568 38.58 -4.42 0.02
N ASP A 569 38.51 -5.07 1.20
CA ASP A 569 39.33 -6.22 1.56
C ASP A 569 38.73 -7.55 1.05
N VAL A 570 37.48 -7.53 0.55
CA VAL A 570 36.73 -8.72 0.11
C VAL A 570 36.77 -8.89 -1.42
N ALA A 571 37.25 -7.88 -2.17
CA ALA A 571 37.03 -7.79 -3.61
C ALA A 571 38.02 -8.61 -4.48
N LYS A 572 37.47 -9.60 -5.20
CA LYS A 572 37.77 -9.88 -6.62
C LYS A 572 36.49 -10.38 -7.29
N VAL A 573 35.91 -9.60 -8.19
CA VAL A 573 34.93 -10.11 -9.16
C VAL A 573 35.33 -9.63 -10.55
N THR A 574 35.50 -10.59 -11.46
CA THR A 574 35.71 -10.38 -12.89
C THR A 574 34.38 -10.62 -13.58
N LEU A 575 33.86 -9.63 -14.29
CA LEU A 575 32.70 -9.78 -15.16
C LEU A 575 33.14 -10.58 -16.39
N THR A 576 32.69 -11.82 -16.52
CA THR A 576 32.83 -12.60 -17.76
C THR A 576 31.76 -12.16 -18.74
N SER A 577 32.16 -11.61 -19.88
CA SER A 577 31.25 -11.37 -21.00
C SER A 577 30.87 -12.68 -21.65
N SER A 578 29.57 -12.93 -21.84
CA SER A 578 29.10 -14.04 -22.66
C SER A 578 29.54 -13.86 -24.13
N PRO A 579 30.02 -14.90 -24.81
CA PRO A 579 30.30 -14.83 -26.24
C PRO A 579 29.01 -14.55 -27.02
N LYS A 580 29.09 -13.68 -28.03
CA LYS A 580 27.97 -13.43 -28.94
C LYS A 580 27.77 -14.62 -29.87
N ALA A 581 26.53 -14.96 -30.18
CA ALA A 581 26.24 -15.96 -31.21
C ALA A 581 26.66 -15.42 -32.60
N PRO A 582 26.80 -16.30 -33.62
CA PRO A 582 27.09 -15.87 -34.99
C PRO A 582 26.10 -14.83 -35.49
N LEU A 583 26.57 -13.89 -36.31
CA LEU A 583 25.73 -12.85 -36.91
C LEU A 583 24.59 -13.47 -37.71
N MET A 584 23.41 -12.88 -37.56
CA MET A 584 22.27 -13.18 -38.41
C MET A 584 22.51 -12.63 -39.82
N GLN A 585 22.19 -13.42 -40.84
CA GLN A 585 22.29 -13.03 -42.25
C GLN A 585 21.07 -13.53 -43.04
N ILE A 586 20.73 -12.82 -44.11
CA ILE A 586 19.74 -13.29 -45.08
C ILE A 586 20.50 -13.87 -46.28
N LYS A 587 20.29 -15.15 -46.60
CA LYS A 587 20.89 -15.81 -47.78
C LYS A 587 19.79 -16.55 -48.55
N ASN A 588 19.62 -16.19 -49.82
CA ASN A 588 18.57 -16.74 -50.70
C ASN A 588 17.16 -16.70 -50.10
N GLY A 589 16.82 -15.62 -49.38
CA GLY A 589 15.51 -15.43 -48.75
C GLY A 589 15.31 -16.17 -47.41
N TRP A 590 16.31 -16.93 -46.96
CA TRP A 590 16.30 -17.56 -45.64
C TRP A 590 17.00 -16.67 -44.62
N LEU A 591 16.49 -16.61 -43.40
CA LEU A 591 17.24 -16.10 -42.24
C LEU A 591 18.16 -17.22 -41.74
N LEU A 592 19.45 -16.95 -41.71
CA LEU A 592 20.46 -17.86 -41.18
C LEU A 592 21.17 -17.25 -39.98
N ARG A 593 21.64 -18.12 -39.09
CA ARG A 593 22.60 -17.79 -38.05
C ARG A 593 23.82 -18.69 -38.24
N GLY A 594 24.93 -18.10 -38.68
CA GLY A 594 25.99 -18.87 -39.35
C GLY A 594 25.44 -19.49 -40.64
N ASP A 595 25.60 -20.80 -40.82
CA ASP A 595 25.07 -21.56 -41.97
C ASP A 595 23.75 -22.29 -41.70
N GLN A 596 23.13 -22.10 -40.52
CA GLN A 596 21.88 -22.76 -40.14
C GLN A 596 20.67 -21.86 -40.36
N VAL A 597 19.62 -22.40 -40.97
CA VAL A 597 18.32 -21.71 -41.12
C VAL A 597 17.65 -21.59 -39.75
N VAL A 598 17.19 -20.39 -39.41
CA VAL A 598 16.45 -20.15 -38.17
C VAL A 598 15.00 -20.60 -38.35
N THR A 599 14.55 -21.60 -37.59
CA THR A 599 13.19 -22.14 -37.67
C THR A 599 12.55 -22.23 -36.28
N GLY A 600 11.34 -21.70 -36.13
CA GLY A 600 10.58 -21.81 -34.88
C GLY A 600 9.33 -20.95 -34.88
N LYS A 601 8.72 -20.79 -33.69
CA LYS A 601 7.53 -19.97 -33.49
C LYS A 601 7.87 -18.49 -33.40
N ARG A 602 6.84 -17.65 -33.55
CA ARG A 602 6.89 -16.21 -33.32
C ARG A 602 6.02 -15.82 -32.12
N LEU A 603 6.54 -14.99 -31.23
CA LEU A 603 5.79 -14.35 -30.16
C LEU A 603 5.25 -13.02 -30.66
N SER A 604 3.93 -12.80 -30.54
CA SER A 604 3.32 -11.49 -30.80
C SER A 604 2.99 -10.82 -29.45
N VAL A 605 3.22 -9.51 -29.35
CA VAL A 605 3.01 -8.76 -28.10
C VAL A 605 1.60 -8.13 -28.04
N PRO A 606 0.97 -8.07 -26.85
CA PRO A 606 -0.25 -7.28 -26.67
C PRO A 606 0.07 -5.79 -26.79
N TRP A 607 -0.73 -5.10 -27.61
CA TRP A 607 -0.63 -3.67 -27.94
C TRP A 607 -1.65 -2.75 -27.25
N TRP A 608 -2.67 -3.26 -26.55
CA TRP A 608 -3.67 -2.43 -25.85
C TRP A 608 -4.37 -3.11 -24.67
N ASN A 609 -4.74 -4.40 -24.78
CA ASN A 609 -5.44 -5.09 -23.70
C ASN A 609 -4.48 -5.78 -22.73
N GLY A 610 -4.67 -5.58 -21.43
CA GLY A 610 -4.02 -6.37 -20.37
C GLY A 610 -4.15 -5.71 -19.00
N THR A 611 -4.21 -6.45 -17.90
CA THR A 611 -4.44 -5.86 -16.58
C THR A 611 -3.37 -6.34 -15.60
N ALA A 612 -2.97 -5.47 -14.68
CA ALA A 612 -1.97 -5.79 -13.66
C ALA A 612 -2.57 -6.56 -12.45
N LYS A 613 -3.87 -6.86 -12.47
CA LYS A 613 -4.55 -7.55 -11.38
C LYS A 613 -4.11 -9.02 -11.30
N PRO A 614 -3.90 -9.58 -10.10
CA PRO A 614 -3.39 -10.94 -9.92
C PRO A 614 -4.15 -12.03 -10.70
N TYR A 615 -5.48 -11.96 -10.76
CA TYR A 615 -6.32 -12.97 -11.42
C TYR A 615 -6.10 -13.10 -12.94
N ALA A 616 -5.41 -12.15 -13.57
CA ALA A 616 -5.18 -12.14 -15.00
C ALA A 616 -3.75 -12.51 -15.40
N LEU A 617 -2.81 -12.56 -14.44
CA LEU A 617 -1.38 -12.73 -14.74
C LEU A 617 -1.07 -14.10 -15.36
N ASP A 618 -1.73 -15.16 -14.91
CA ASP A 618 -1.55 -16.53 -15.44
C ASP A 618 -1.85 -16.63 -16.95
N LYS A 619 -2.78 -15.80 -17.44
CA LYS A 619 -3.22 -15.75 -18.83
C LYS A 619 -2.51 -14.67 -19.65
N ALA A 620 -1.66 -13.86 -19.03
CA ALA A 620 -1.01 -12.76 -19.72
C ALA A 620 0.05 -13.28 -20.71
N SER A 621 0.22 -12.57 -21.82
CA SER A 621 1.35 -12.76 -22.74
C SER A 621 2.51 -11.83 -22.36
N ASN A 622 3.73 -12.21 -22.72
CA ASN A 622 4.92 -11.34 -22.60
C ASN A 622 4.78 -10.12 -23.53
N ALA A 623 5.32 -8.98 -23.12
CA ALA A 623 5.31 -7.70 -23.84
C ALA A 623 6.54 -6.88 -23.46
N ILE A 624 7.51 -6.77 -24.39
CA ILE A 624 8.84 -6.21 -24.09
C ILE A 624 8.75 -4.79 -23.51
N THR A 625 7.86 -3.95 -24.05
CA THR A 625 7.73 -2.52 -23.69
C THR A 625 6.53 -2.22 -22.79
N ARG A 626 5.95 -3.24 -22.15
CA ARG A 626 4.93 -3.04 -21.12
C ARG A 626 5.60 -2.65 -19.80
N PHE A 627 5.05 -1.63 -19.14
CA PHE A 627 5.53 -1.13 -17.87
C PHE A 627 4.43 -1.19 -16.80
N VAL A 628 4.71 -1.87 -15.69
CA VAL A 628 3.93 -1.83 -14.46
C VAL A 628 4.83 -1.28 -13.36
N PRO A 629 4.54 -0.09 -12.83
CA PRO A 629 5.37 0.56 -11.82
C PRO A 629 5.68 -0.37 -10.64
N GLY A 630 6.97 -0.55 -10.34
CA GLY A 630 7.45 -1.32 -9.18
C GLY A 630 7.26 -2.84 -9.25
N ARG A 631 6.70 -3.39 -10.34
CA ARG A 631 6.35 -4.80 -10.46
C ARG A 631 6.97 -5.45 -11.68
N THR A 632 7.72 -6.53 -11.46
CA THR A 632 8.38 -7.30 -12.53
C THR A 632 7.85 -8.72 -12.59
N GLY A 633 7.70 -9.27 -13.80
CA GLY A 633 7.22 -10.62 -14.04
C GLY A 633 6.30 -10.71 -15.26
N LYS A 634 5.92 -11.93 -15.61
CA LYS A 634 5.02 -12.20 -16.74
C LYS A 634 3.67 -11.51 -16.53
N GLY A 635 3.24 -10.72 -17.51
CA GLY A 635 2.01 -9.91 -17.41
C GLY A 635 2.17 -8.55 -16.72
N LEU A 636 3.34 -8.31 -16.13
CA LEU A 636 3.73 -7.05 -15.48
C LEU A 636 4.79 -6.35 -16.35
N THR A 637 5.80 -5.71 -15.76
CA THR A 637 7.04 -5.42 -16.49
C THR A 637 7.81 -6.72 -16.67
N ASP A 638 7.87 -7.26 -17.88
CA ASP A 638 8.51 -8.58 -18.08
C ASP A 638 10.00 -8.59 -17.68
N ASP A 639 10.46 -9.70 -17.11
CA ASP A 639 11.89 -9.93 -16.91
C ASP A 639 12.49 -10.45 -18.23
N LEU A 640 13.39 -9.68 -18.85
CA LEU A 640 13.84 -9.99 -20.22
C LEU A 640 14.64 -11.29 -20.30
N ASP A 641 15.44 -11.62 -19.28
CA ASP A 641 16.13 -12.90 -19.18
C ASP A 641 15.14 -14.07 -19.12
N SER A 642 14.05 -13.91 -18.36
CA SER A 642 12.96 -14.89 -18.28
C SER A 642 12.20 -15.03 -19.60
N VAL A 643 12.00 -13.93 -20.33
CA VAL A 643 11.38 -13.95 -21.67
C VAL A 643 12.24 -14.76 -22.64
N VAL A 644 13.54 -14.45 -22.72
CA VAL A 644 14.50 -15.16 -23.59
C VAL A 644 14.59 -16.64 -23.20
N SER A 645 14.69 -16.94 -21.91
CA SER A 645 14.71 -18.32 -21.40
C SER A 645 13.42 -19.10 -21.75
N SER A 646 12.27 -18.44 -21.71
CA SER A 646 11.00 -19.03 -22.13
C SER A 646 10.98 -19.28 -23.64
N MET A 647 11.49 -18.35 -24.44
CA MET A 647 11.54 -18.47 -25.89
C MET A 647 12.36 -19.69 -26.33
N ILE A 648 13.54 -19.89 -25.74
CA ILE A 648 14.37 -21.09 -25.95
C ILE A 648 13.57 -22.35 -25.65
N ARG A 649 12.93 -22.41 -24.48
CA ARG A 649 12.18 -23.58 -24.01
C ARG A 649 10.99 -23.94 -24.91
N THR A 650 10.35 -22.94 -25.53
CA THR A 650 9.15 -23.15 -26.36
C THR A 650 9.45 -23.21 -27.86
N ASN A 651 10.73 -23.19 -28.24
CA ASN A 651 11.19 -23.04 -29.63
C ASN A 651 10.55 -21.83 -30.33
N THR A 652 10.50 -20.69 -29.62
CA THR A 652 10.09 -19.40 -30.17
C THR A 652 11.35 -18.64 -30.55
N VAL A 653 11.52 -18.35 -31.84
CA VAL A 653 12.76 -17.79 -32.37
C VAL A 653 12.66 -16.30 -32.65
N ALA A 654 11.45 -15.72 -32.70
CA ALA A 654 11.26 -14.32 -33.03
C ALA A 654 10.19 -13.62 -32.18
N VAL A 655 10.40 -12.34 -31.87
CA VAL A 655 9.36 -11.46 -31.31
C VAL A 655 8.90 -10.44 -32.34
N GLU A 656 7.60 -10.40 -32.59
CA GLU A 656 6.94 -9.34 -33.35
C GLU A 656 6.52 -8.22 -32.40
N GLN A 657 7.34 -7.17 -32.34
CA GLN A 657 7.06 -5.98 -31.54
C GLN A 657 6.22 -4.97 -32.32
N ASN A 658 5.15 -4.48 -31.68
CA ASN A 658 4.38 -3.32 -32.15
C ASN A 658 4.38 -2.23 -31.07
N TYR A 659 4.32 -0.96 -31.47
CA TYR A 659 4.04 0.10 -30.51
C TYR A 659 2.59 0.01 -30.01
N ALA A 660 2.33 0.56 -28.85
CA ALA A 660 1.00 0.50 -28.25
C ALA A 660 -0.04 1.26 -29.08
N LEU A 661 -1.24 0.70 -29.19
CA LEU A 661 -2.38 1.46 -29.74
C LEU A 661 -2.75 2.61 -28.79
N TRP A 662 -2.71 2.34 -27.47
CA TRP A 662 -2.96 3.30 -26.41
C TRP A 662 -1.86 3.22 -25.38
N TYR A 663 -1.34 4.39 -24.96
CA TYR A 663 -0.39 4.45 -23.84
C TYR A 663 -1.02 3.96 -22.54
N GLU A 664 -2.28 4.33 -22.34
CA GLU A 664 -2.99 4.19 -21.09
C GLU A 664 -4.30 3.41 -21.30
N ARG A 665 -4.70 2.68 -20.25
CA ARG A 665 -5.81 1.73 -20.30
C ARG A 665 -7.16 2.27 -19.83
N ARG A 666 -7.19 3.47 -19.24
CA ARG A 666 -8.47 4.14 -18.90
C ARG A 666 -9.25 4.49 -20.18
N ARG A 667 -8.57 4.51 -21.33
CA ARG A 667 -9.11 4.92 -22.63
C ARG A 667 -8.93 3.82 -23.68
N ASP A 668 -9.19 2.57 -23.30
CA ASP A 668 -9.51 1.48 -24.25
C ASP A 668 -10.86 1.74 -24.94
N ASP A 669 -10.97 2.91 -25.55
CA ASP A 669 -12.20 3.51 -26.03
C ASP A 669 -11.82 4.48 -27.18
N HIS A 670 -12.48 4.31 -28.31
CA HIS A 670 -12.26 5.10 -29.51
C HIS A 670 -12.98 6.46 -29.47
N GLU A 671 -13.71 6.76 -28.40
CA GLU A 671 -14.36 8.06 -28.20
C GLU A 671 -13.29 9.14 -28.10
N ARG A 672 -13.22 9.96 -29.15
CA ARG A 672 -12.31 11.10 -29.30
C ARG A 672 -12.78 12.25 -28.39
N ILE A 673 -12.77 12.06 -27.08
CA ILE A 673 -13.21 13.03 -26.07
C ILE A 673 -12.07 13.42 -25.11
N ARG A 674 -12.07 14.68 -24.66
CA ARG A 674 -11.10 15.18 -23.68
C ARG A 674 -11.45 14.62 -22.30
N ARG A 675 -10.45 14.15 -21.55
CA ARG A 675 -10.65 13.63 -20.18
C ARG A 675 -10.50 14.72 -19.13
N MET A 676 -11.06 14.46 -17.95
CA MET A 676 -11.11 15.41 -16.83
C MET A 676 -9.73 15.62 -16.18
N ASP A 677 -8.91 14.57 -16.14
CA ASP A 677 -7.62 14.52 -15.45
C ASP A 677 -6.66 13.55 -16.14
N GLY A 678 -5.43 13.49 -15.62
CA GLY A 678 -4.37 12.58 -16.07
C GLY A 678 -4.42 11.17 -15.47
N ASP A 679 -5.50 10.79 -14.77
CA ASP A 679 -5.57 9.47 -14.15
C ASP A 679 -5.66 8.33 -15.18
N VAL A 680 -4.95 7.23 -14.93
CA VAL A 680 -4.67 6.13 -15.87
C VAL A 680 -4.48 4.81 -15.11
N TRP A 681 -4.61 3.67 -15.79
CA TRP A 681 -4.50 2.35 -15.17
C TRP A 681 -3.28 1.58 -15.67
N ALA A 682 -2.56 0.89 -14.77
CA ALA A 682 -1.54 -0.07 -15.18
C ALA A 682 -2.17 -1.34 -15.81
N PRO A 683 -1.48 -2.01 -16.74
CA PRO A 683 -0.15 -1.72 -17.26
C PRO A 683 -0.12 -0.54 -18.25
N PHE A 684 1.01 0.16 -18.29
CA PHE A 684 1.31 1.15 -19.33
C PHE A 684 1.95 0.47 -20.53
N TYR A 685 1.37 0.68 -21.69
CA TYR A 685 1.95 0.22 -22.95
C TYR A 685 2.71 1.40 -23.56
N GLU A 686 4.02 1.46 -23.28
CA GLU A 686 4.82 2.65 -23.55
C GLU A 686 4.87 3.00 -25.04
N LEU A 687 4.86 4.31 -25.34
CA LEU A 687 5.02 4.83 -26.70
C LEU A 687 6.50 5.14 -27.01
N PRO A 688 6.90 5.13 -28.30
CA PRO A 688 8.28 5.36 -28.71
C PRO A 688 8.77 6.81 -28.57
N PHE A 689 7.88 7.76 -28.26
CA PHE A 689 8.19 9.19 -28.07
C PHE A 689 7.99 9.61 -26.62
N ALA A 690 8.83 10.53 -26.15
CA ALA A 690 8.78 11.01 -24.78
C ALA A 690 7.65 12.03 -24.57
N ARG A 691 7.10 12.08 -23.35
CA ARG A 691 6.27 13.19 -22.89
C ARG A 691 7.16 14.43 -22.72
N SER A 692 6.64 15.59 -23.10
CA SER A 692 7.39 16.86 -23.14
C SER A 692 7.47 17.58 -21.79
N GLY A 693 6.57 17.24 -20.86
CA GLY A 693 6.33 18.02 -19.64
C GLY A 693 5.64 19.37 -19.88
N LYS A 694 5.35 19.72 -21.14
CA LYS A 694 4.78 21.00 -21.58
C LYS A 694 3.35 20.81 -22.10
N ASP A 695 2.54 21.85 -21.90
CA ASP A 695 1.12 21.86 -22.18
C ASP A 695 0.37 20.65 -21.60
N THR A 696 -0.91 20.52 -21.96
CA THR A 696 -1.75 19.38 -21.60
C THR A 696 -2.35 18.80 -22.87
N ALA A 697 -2.18 17.50 -23.07
CA ALA A 697 -2.85 16.74 -24.12
C ALA A 697 -4.31 16.47 -23.72
N TRP A 698 -5.10 15.94 -24.65
CA TRP A 698 -6.51 15.59 -24.36
C TRP A 698 -6.67 14.54 -23.27
N ASP A 699 -5.56 13.88 -22.94
CA ASP A 699 -5.52 12.87 -21.92
C ASP A 699 -5.23 13.40 -20.50
N GLY A 700 -5.03 14.71 -20.33
CA GLY A 700 -4.74 15.32 -19.03
C GLY A 700 -3.25 15.24 -18.61
N LEU A 701 -2.42 14.52 -19.36
CA LEU A 701 -0.96 14.49 -19.20
C LEU A 701 -0.29 15.46 -20.19
N SER A 702 1.02 15.69 -20.10
CA SER A 702 1.70 16.58 -21.06
C SER A 702 1.69 16.04 -22.50
N LYS A 703 1.87 16.91 -23.50
CA LYS A 703 1.95 16.47 -24.90
C LYS A 703 3.19 15.63 -25.15
N TYR A 704 3.14 14.73 -26.13
CA TYR A 704 4.33 14.07 -26.64
C TYR A 704 5.22 15.05 -27.41
N ASP A 705 6.54 14.92 -27.23
CA ASP A 705 7.54 15.54 -28.08
C ASP A 705 7.98 14.54 -29.15
N LEU A 706 7.47 14.71 -30.37
CA LEU A 706 7.77 13.81 -31.49
C LEU A 706 9.22 13.93 -31.98
N THR A 707 9.97 14.92 -31.50
CA THR A 707 11.41 15.05 -31.80
C THR A 707 12.30 14.33 -30.79
N LYS A 708 11.73 13.86 -29.67
CA LYS A 708 12.46 13.20 -28.57
C LYS A 708 11.97 11.77 -28.37
N TYR A 709 12.85 10.80 -28.60
CA TYR A 709 12.55 9.39 -28.34
C TYR A 709 12.39 9.09 -26.84
N ASN A 710 11.47 8.18 -26.53
CA ASN A 710 11.34 7.59 -25.19
C ASN A 710 12.54 6.67 -24.93
N HIS A 711 13.49 7.14 -24.13
CA HIS A 711 14.71 6.39 -23.83
C HIS A 711 14.43 4.99 -23.26
N TRP A 712 13.46 4.87 -22.34
CA TRP A 712 13.14 3.59 -21.71
C TRP A 712 12.62 2.57 -22.74
N TYR A 713 11.70 2.98 -23.61
CA TYR A 713 11.14 2.12 -24.66
C TYR A 713 12.23 1.52 -25.56
N TRP A 714 13.08 2.37 -26.13
CA TRP A 714 14.11 1.93 -27.07
C TRP A 714 15.27 1.20 -26.39
N ASN A 715 15.69 1.63 -25.20
CA ASN A 715 16.71 0.94 -24.43
C ASN A 715 16.26 -0.49 -24.07
N ARG A 716 14.97 -0.67 -23.74
CA ARG A 716 14.42 -1.98 -23.39
C ARG A 716 14.33 -2.92 -24.58
N LEU A 717 13.99 -2.42 -25.77
CA LEU A 717 14.08 -3.18 -27.02
C LEU A 717 15.52 -3.57 -27.34
N LYS A 718 16.48 -2.65 -27.16
CA LYS A 718 17.90 -2.94 -27.33
C LYS A 718 18.38 -4.03 -26.37
N GLN A 719 18.05 -3.93 -25.08
CA GLN A 719 18.39 -4.95 -24.08
C GLN A 719 17.82 -6.33 -24.46
N PHE A 720 16.55 -6.38 -24.89
CA PHE A 720 15.96 -7.62 -25.37
C PHE A 720 16.71 -8.17 -26.58
N ALA A 721 16.99 -7.33 -27.59
CA ALA A 721 17.74 -7.74 -28.78
C ALA A 721 19.13 -8.27 -28.45
N ASP A 722 19.86 -7.61 -27.52
CA ASP A 722 21.18 -8.06 -27.07
C ASP A 722 21.13 -9.44 -26.38
N LEU A 723 20.10 -9.69 -25.54
CA LEU A 723 19.91 -10.97 -24.85
C LEU A 723 19.44 -12.07 -25.82
N ALA A 724 18.51 -11.75 -26.71
CA ALA A 724 18.02 -12.64 -27.75
C ALA A 724 19.17 -13.06 -28.68
N ASP A 725 20.01 -12.11 -29.08
CA ASP A 725 21.13 -12.37 -29.98
C ASP A 725 22.17 -13.31 -29.37
N GLN A 726 22.48 -13.16 -28.07
CA GLN A 726 23.36 -14.08 -27.35
C GLN A 726 22.87 -15.54 -27.36
N GLN A 727 21.56 -15.76 -27.50
CA GLN A 727 20.92 -17.06 -27.44
C GLN A 727 20.44 -17.58 -28.79
N GLY A 728 20.76 -16.88 -29.88
CA GLY A 728 20.39 -17.33 -31.20
C GLY A 728 19.00 -16.87 -31.70
N LEU A 729 18.31 -16.01 -30.95
CA LEU A 729 16.93 -15.58 -31.18
C LEU A 729 16.83 -14.22 -31.91
N LEU A 730 15.60 -13.79 -32.23
CA LEU A 730 15.25 -12.62 -33.05
C LEU A 730 14.29 -11.65 -32.35
#